data_AF-A0A8C6H9Y4-F1
#
_entry.id   AF-A0A8C6H9Y4-F1
#
_cell.length_a   1.000
_cell.length_b   1.000
_cell.length_c   1.000
_cell.angle_alpha   90.00
_cell.angle_beta   90.00
_cell.angle_gamma   90.00
#
_symmetry.space_group_name_H-M   'P 1'
#
loop_
_entity.id
_entity.type
_entity.pdbx_description
1 polymer ?
#
loop_
_entity_poly.entity_id
_entity_poly.type
_entity_poly.pdbx_seq_one_letter_code
_entity_poly.pdbx_strand_id
1 'polypeptide(L)'
;MAEALWRNAPAGPRSLQSGSRSALEGPSWRRHQRGAGQEVGARQPGAGRGGRGVWILGGLGDSGLLGSRRATRVSAETMAKEEGTSVEPRQRKKQRTSGSQETKAEKIRRTPAPERAPKYVSFQRFAKIVIGCLAAVISGMMHVFYLSAYHERKFWFSNRQELEREITFQGDSAIYYSYYKDMLKAPSFERGVYELTHNNKTISLKTINAMQQMSLYPELIASVLYQATGSNEVIEPVYFYIGIVFGLQGMYVTALFVTSWLMSGTWLAGMLTVAWFLINRVDTTRIEYSIPLRENWALPYFACQVAALTGYLKRNLNTYAERFCYLLLSTSTYTFMMVWEYSHYVLFLQAVSLLLLDIFSVEQSDKLNGKKGTFVAKVIKVFEFYLLCTLPVTLNLIVKMFVPHKENEHVLKFLEVKFGLNMTKNFTLNWLLCQESLQAPSQDFFFRLTQSSLLPFYVLVLIICLLSMTQVFFRRMSGKSKKETVTLEDGRIGERPEIIYHVIHTLLLGSLAMLMEGLKFIWTPYVCMLAAFGVCSPELWMTLLKWLRLRTVHPMLLALILSMAVPTIIGLSLWKEFFPRLITELTELQEFYDPDTVELMTWIKRQAPVAAVFAGSPQLMGVIKLCTGWTVTSLPLYSDDDLLQRNENIYQIYSKRSAEDIYKILTSYKANYLIVEDAICNELGTTRGCRVKDLLDIANGHVVFEEGDKLTYSKYGRFCHEVKINYSPYVNYFTRVYWNRSYFVYKVNTVISFQS
;
A
#
# COMPACT_ATOMS: atom_id res chain seq x y z
N MET A 1 -13.39 6.34 7.94
CA MET A 1 -12.93 5.11 7.24
C MET A 1 -13.87 4.71 6.11
N ALA A 2 -15.20 4.72 6.31
CA ALA A 2 -16.15 4.64 5.19
C ALA A 2 -15.92 5.76 4.16
N GLU A 3 -15.76 7.02 4.61
CA GLU A 3 -15.33 8.15 3.76
C GLU A 3 -14.00 7.93 3.02
N ALA A 4 -13.08 7.12 3.56
CA ALA A 4 -11.80 6.79 2.93
C ALA A 4 -11.94 5.87 1.73
N LEU A 5 -12.85 4.92 1.89
CA LEU A 5 -13.19 3.93 0.88
C LEU A 5 -14.16 4.50 -0.14
N TRP A 6 -14.92 5.54 0.21
CA TRP A 6 -15.73 6.33 -0.72
C TRP A 6 -14.90 7.01 -1.80
N ARG A 7 -13.73 7.58 -1.46
CA ARG A 7 -12.87 8.23 -2.47
C ARG A 7 -12.12 7.25 -3.35
N ASN A 8 -11.61 6.17 -2.76
CA ASN A 8 -10.66 5.29 -3.45
C ASN A 8 -11.27 3.97 -3.93
N ALA A 9 -12.58 3.86 -3.97
CA ALA A 9 -13.21 2.69 -4.53
C ALA A 9 -12.97 2.67 -6.05
N PRO A 10 -12.47 1.57 -6.64
CA PRO A 10 -12.20 1.51 -8.07
C PRO A 10 -13.47 1.87 -8.85
N ALA A 11 -13.27 2.65 -9.90
CA ALA A 11 -14.35 3.20 -10.71
C ALA A 11 -15.00 2.09 -11.55
N GLY A 12 -16.15 1.60 -11.06
CA GLY A 12 -17.08 0.74 -11.79
C GLY A 12 -16.54 -0.65 -12.17
N PRO A 13 -17.44 -1.57 -12.57
CA PRO A 13 -17.01 -2.84 -13.14
C PRO A 13 -16.33 -2.53 -14.46
N ARG A 14 -14.99 -2.55 -14.48
CA ARG A 14 -14.31 -2.74 -15.75
C ARG A 14 -14.63 -4.16 -16.17
N SER A 15 -15.40 -4.27 -17.26
CA SER A 15 -15.31 -5.38 -18.17
C SER A 15 -13.85 -5.54 -18.61
N LEU A 16 -13.06 -6.21 -17.77
CA LEU A 16 -12.08 -7.14 -18.28
C LEU A 16 -12.87 -7.97 -19.29
N GLN A 17 -12.47 -7.88 -20.56
CA GLN A 17 -12.75 -8.91 -21.53
C GLN A 17 -12.27 -10.22 -20.88
N SER A 18 -13.17 -10.89 -20.17
CA SER A 18 -13.04 -12.30 -19.93
C SER A 18 -13.00 -12.88 -21.33
N GLY A 19 -11.85 -13.47 -21.68
CA GLY A 19 -11.78 -14.36 -22.83
C GLY A 19 -12.90 -15.36 -22.64
N SER A 20 -13.98 -15.17 -23.40
CA SER A 20 -15.12 -16.05 -23.41
C SER A 20 -14.63 -17.39 -23.94
N ARG A 21 -14.26 -18.31 -23.05
CA ARG A 21 -14.34 -19.74 -23.35
C ARG A 21 -15.81 -20.05 -23.49
N SER A 22 -16.32 -19.93 -24.72
CA SER A 22 -17.57 -20.54 -25.12
C SER A 22 -17.43 -22.05 -24.93
N ALA A 23 -18.03 -22.57 -23.86
CA ALA A 23 -18.39 -23.96 -23.75
C ALA A 23 -19.52 -24.22 -24.77
N LEU A 24 -19.19 -24.89 -25.86
CA LEU A 24 -20.16 -25.56 -26.74
C LEU A 24 -19.90 -27.06 -26.63
N GLU A 25 -20.98 -27.77 -26.38
CA GLU A 25 -21.06 -29.21 -26.19
C GLU A 25 -20.58 -30.00 -27.41
N GLY A 26 -19.81 -31.06 -27.16
CA GLY A 26 -20.02 -32.40 -27.73
C GLY A 26 -19.67 -32.69 -29.19
N PRO A 27 -19.29 -33.94 -29.52
CA PRO A 27 -18.27 -34.21 -30.55
C PRO A 27 -18.83 -34.79 -31.85
N SER A 28 -18.18 -34.49 -32.99
CA SER A 28 -18.29 -35.35 -34.17
C SER A 28 -16.98 -35.45 -34.95
N TRP A 29 -16.47 -36.67 -34.96
CA TRP A 29 -15.62 -37.35 -35.93
C TRP A 29 -15.26 -36.61 -37.24
N ARG A 30 -13.94 -36.46 -37.49
CA ARG A 30 -13.33 -37.00 -38.73
C ARG A 30 -11.80 -37.07 -38.69
N ARG A 31 -11.33 -38.11 -39.38
CA ARG A 31 -9.99 -38.67 -39.56
C ARG A 31 -9.24 -37.98 -40.70
N HIS A 32 -7.91 -38.22 -40.73
CA HIS A 32 -6.93 -37.97 -41.81
C HIS A 32 -6.39 -36.53 -41.88
N GLN A 33 -5.10 -36.26 -42.12
CA GLN A 33 -4.08 -37.04 -42.81
C GLN A 33 -2.66 -36.57 -42.43
N ARG A 34 -1.69 -37.48 -42.57
CA ARG A 34 -0.25 -37.27 -42.45
C ARG A 34 0.27 -36.31 -43.53
N GLY A 35 1.32 -35.55 -43.21
CA GLY A 35 2.21 -34.91 -44.17
C GLY A 35 3.59 -34.72 -43.56
N ALA A 36 4.56 -35.50 -44.04
CA ALA A 36 5.98 -35.45 -43.70
C ALA A 36 6.73 -34.49 -44.65
N GLY A 37 7.91 -34.04 -44.23
CA GLY A 37 8.90 -33.29 -45.03
C GLY A 37 9.79 -32.46 -44.10
N GLN A 38 10.88 -32.98 -43.52
CA GLN A 38 12.19 -33.36 -44.08
C GLN A 38 13.17 -32.18 -44.20
N GLU A 39 14.35 -32.41 -43.63
CA GLU A 39 15.54 -31.56 -43.47
C GLU A 39 16.14 -31.07 -44.80
N VAL A 40 17.04 -30.06 -44.71
CA VAL A 40 18.47 -30.12 -45.11
C VAL A 40 19.09 -28.70 -45.18
N GLY A 41 20.29 -28.53 -44.60
CA GLY A 41 21.42 -27.96 -45.37
C GLY A 41 22.04 -26.62 -44.98
N ALA A 42 23.11 -26.69 -44.20
CA ALA A 42 24.15 -25.72 -43.90
C ALA A 42 24.72 -24.83 -45.04
N ARG A 43 25.26 -23.65 -44.68
CA ARG A 43 26.67 -23.25 -44.95
C ARG A 43 27.12 -21.94 -44.26
N GLN A 44 28.24 -22.05 -43.55
CA GLN A 44 29.27 -21.02 -43.26
C GLN A 44 30.17 -20.79 -44.50
N PRO A 45 31.00 -19.72 -44.63
CA PRO A 45 32.12 -19.30 -43.73
C PRO A 45 32.22 -17.77 -43.54
N GLY A 46 33.11 -17.12 -42.76
CA GLY A 46 34.22 -17.50 -41.89
C GLY A 46 34.97 -16.24 -41.38
N ALA A 47 35.47 -16.33 -40.15
CA ALA A 47 36.67 -15.72 -39.53
C ALA A 47 36.96 -14.18 -39.55
N GLY A 48 37.14 -13.64 -38.33
CA GLY A 48 37.93 -12.43 -38.03
C GLY A 48 38.12 -12.25 -36.51
N ARG A 49 39.37 -12.23 -36.04
CA ARG A 49 39.84 -12.38 -34.64
C ARG A 49 39.65 -11.15 -33.73
N GLY A 50 39.42 -11.42 -32.44
CA GLY A 50 40.35 -11.05 -31.36
C GLY A 50 40.04 -9.80 -30.51
N GLY A 51 40.07 -9.97 -29.17
CA GLY A 51 40.36 -8.88 -28.23
C GLY A 51 39.53 -8.88 -26.94
N ARG A 52 40.14 -9.34 -25.84
CA ARG A 52 39.66 -9.16 -24.45
C ARG A 52 40.21 -7.83 -23.90
N GLY A 53 39.42 -7.11 -23.12
CA GLY A 53 39.86 -6.11 -22.11
C GLY A 53 38.73 -6.00 -21.08
N VAL A 54 38.86 -6.19 -19.76
CA VAL A 54 39.88 -5.78 -18.78
C VAL A 54 40.13 -4.28 -18.83
N TRP A 55 39.39 -3.52 -18.02
CA TRP A 55 39.69 -2.14 -17.68
C TRP A 55 40.24 -2.08 -16.26
N ILE A 56 41.52 -1.73 -16.21
CA ILE A 56 42.32 -1.40 -15.02
C ILE A 56 42.14 0.10 -14.74
N LEU A 57 42.07 0.44 -13.45
CA LEU A 57 42.24 1.80 -12.94
C LEU A 57 43.61 2.36 -13.33
N GLY A 58 43.62 3.51 -13.98
CA GLY A 58 44.80 4.35 -14.14
C GLY A 58 44.43 5.81 -13.88
N GLY A 59 44.95 6.38 -12.80
CA GLY A 59 45.22 7.80 -12.74
C GLY A 59 46.68 8.06 -13.11
N LEU A 60 46.98 9.23 -13.68
CA LEU A 60 48.12 10.07 -13.28
C LEU A 60 48.20 11.38 -14.09
N GLY A 61 48.78 12.39 -13.43
CA GLY A 61 49.58 13.47 -14.02
C GLY A 61 49.00 14.87 -13.78
N ASP A 62 49.73 15.89 -13.34
CA ASP A 62 51.06 16.11 -12.72
C ASP A 62 51.07 17.63 -12.42
N SER A 63 51.67 18.21 -11.37
CA SER A 63 53.11 18.55 -11.29
C SER A 63 53.34 19.48 -10.06
N GLY A 64 54.30 19.17 -9.20
CA GLY A 64 55.54 19.94 -8.94
C GLY A 64 55.64 20.28 -7.44
N LEU A 65 56.78 20.41 -6.74
CA LEU A 65 58.22 20.33 -7.01
C LEU A 65 58.93 20.35 -5.62
N LEU A 66 60.13 19.72 -5.54
CA LEU A 66 61.28 20.02 -4.66
C LEU A 66 61.22 19.86 -3.12
N GLY A 67 62.25 19.19 -2.58
CA GLY A 67 62.86 19.58 -1.29
C GLY A 67 63.31 18.44 -0.38
N SER A 68 64.61 18.18 -0.32
CA SER A 68 65.29 17.14 0.46
C SER A 68 65.89 17.66 1.78
N ARG A 69 66.11 16.75 2.74
CA ARG A 69 67.20 16.66 3.76
C ARG A 69 66.88 16.86 5.27
N ARG A 70 67.21 15.78 6.00
CA ARG A 70 68.02 15.61 7.25
C ARG A 70 67.74 16.45 8.52
N ALA A 71 67.38 15.70 9.58
CA ALA A 71 68.17 15.38 10.79
C ALA A 71 68.62 16.47 11.80
N THR A 72 68.21 16.20 13.05
CA THR A 72 68.94 16.31 14.35
C THR A 72 69.23 17.69 14.97
N ARG A 73 68.82 17.87 16.24
CA ARG A 73 69.64 17.87 17.49
C ARG A 73 69.34 19.03 18.50
N VAL A 74 69.61 18.74 19.79
CA VAL A 74 69.88 19.61 20.98
C VAL A 74 68.61 20.10 21.76
N SER A 75 68.36 19.76 23.05
CA SER A 75 68.99 20.10 24.37
C SER A 75 69.07 21.61 24.63
N ALA A 76 69.01 22.23 25.82
CA ALA A 76 68.83 21.94 27.25
C ALA A 76 68.40 23.31 27.91
N GLU A 77 67.75 23.40 29.07
CA GLU A 77 68.28 23.73 30.43
C GLU A 77 67.08 24.33 31.21
N THR A 78 66.83 24.12 32.52
CA THR A 78 67.51 24.79 33.65
C THR A 78 67.08 24.15 35.00
N MET A 79 67.97 24.19 36.00
CA MET A 79 67.95 23.69 37.41
C MET A 79 66.89 24.38 38.33
N ALA A 80 66.61 24.05 39.62
CA ALA A 80 67.39 23.47 40.73
C ALA A 80 66.53 23.04 41.97
N LYS A 81 67.10 22.11 42.80
CA LYS A 81 67.07 21.88 44.28
C LYS A 81 65.71 21.74 45.04
N GLU A 82 65.51 20.79 45.98
CA GLU A 82 66.21 20.56 47.27
C GLU A 82 65.93 19.14 47.89
N GLU A 83 66.92 18.62 48.64
CA GLU A 83 66.97 17.64 49.79
C GLU A 83 66.06 16.37 49.82
N GLY A 84 66.56 15.12 49.88
CA GLY A 84 67.25 14.44 51.02
C GLY A 84 66.21 13.69 51.89
N THR A 85 66.12 12.36 52.06
CA THR A 85 67.10 11.40 52.62
C THR A 85 66.55 9.95 52.54
N SER A 86 67.47 8.97 52.53
CA SER A 86 67.41 7.48 52.57
C SER A 86 66.51 6.84 53.65
N VAL A 87 66.11 5.54 53.66
CA VAL A 87 66.90 4.27 53.70
C VAL A 87 65.95 3.06 53.45
N GLU A 88 66.50 1.98 52.88
CA GLU A 88 65.89 0.69 52.54
C GLU A 88 65.96 -0.35 53.74
N PRO A 89 65.81 -1.69 53.58
CA PRO A 89 64.71 -2.50 54.12
C PRO A 89 65.11 -3.50 55.25
N ARG A 90 64.14 -4.19 55.87
CA ARG A 90 64.45 -5.45 56.60
C ARG A 90 63.28 -6.43 56.70
N GLN A 91 63.47 -7.59 56.07
CA GLN A 91 62.70 -8.82 56.27
C GLN A 91 62.92 -9.41 57.68
N ARG A 92 61.90 -10.06 58.25
CA ARG A 92 62.11 -11.20 59.15
C ARG A 92 60.96 -12.21 59.09
N LYS A 93 61.35 -13.48 59.20
CA LYS A 93 60.66 -14.71 58.83
C LYS A 93 60.34 -15.52 60.11
N LYS A 94 59.22 -16.26 60.09
CA LYS A 94 58.85 -17.47 60.88
C LYS A 94 58.67 -17.35 62.40
N GLN A 95 57.54 -17.89 62.91
CA GLN A 95 57.51 -19.16 63.66
C GLN A 95 56.08 -19.74 63.79
N ARG A 96 55.97 -21.08 63.77
CA ARG A 96 54.78 -21.90 64.04
C ARG A 96 54.84 -22.39 65.49
N THR A 97 53.70 -22.46 66.19
CA THR A 97 53.37 -23.55 67.13
C THR A 97 51.86 -23.64 67.37
N SER A 98 51.41 -24.85 67.73
CA SER A 98 50.08 -25.45 67.72
C SER A 98 49.24 -25.28 68.99
N GLY A 99 47.91 -25.38 68.87
CA GLY A 99 47.02 -25.82 69.97
C GLY A 99 45.52 -25.44 69.84
N SER A 100 44.66 -26.44 69.59
CA SER A 100 43.27 -26.64 70.12
C SER A 100 42.22 -25.52 69.98
N GLN A 101 41.25 -25.55 69.06
CA GLN A 101 39.92 -26.22 69.09
C GLN A 101 38.77 -25.18 68.97
N GLU A 102 37.70 -25.63 68.28
CA GLU A 102 36.31 -25.15 68.26
C GLU A 102 35.85 -23.96 67.36
N THR A 103 35.30 -24.38 66.21
CA THR A 103 33.95 -24.05 65.67
C THR A 103 33.51 -22.59 65.53
N LYS A 104 33.61 -22.07 64.30
CA LYS A 104 32.45 -21.54 63.54
C LYS A 104 32.78 -21.39 62.06
N ALA A 105 31.99 -22.05 61.22
CA ALA A 105 32.10 -22.05 59.78
C ALA A 105 31.56 -20.74 59.20
N GLU A 106 32.39 -19.97 58.50
CA GLU A 106 31.93 -18.94 57.57
C GLU A 106 32.57 -19.15 56.19
N LYS A 107 31.72 -19.65 55.29
CA LYS A 107 32.02 -20.01 53.91
C LYS A 107 32.05 -18.72 53.08
N ILE A 108 33.22 -18.08 52.97
CA ILE A 108 33.43 -16.97 52.04
C ILE A 108 33.24 -17.50 50.60
N ARG A 109 32.11 -17.11 49.98
CA ARG A 109 31.83 -17.29 48.55
C ARG A 109 32.90 -16.56 47.75
N ARG A 110 33.71 -17.32 47.00
CA ARG A 110 34.45 -16.81 45.84
C ARG A 110 33.45 -16.26 44.83
N THR A 111 33.55 -14.98 44.50
CA THR A 111 32.93 -14.38 43.32
C THR A 111 33.49 -15.08 42.06
N PRO A 112 32.66 -15.66 41.19
CA PRO A 112 33.14 -16.09 39.88
C PRO A 112 33.39 -14.85 39.01
N ALA A 113 34.57 -14.77 38.41
CA ALA A 113 34.89 -13.82 37.35
C ALA A 113 33.91 -14.02 36.17
N PRO A 114 33.55 -12.96 35.43
CA PRO A 114 32.61 -13.07 34.33
C PRO A 114 33.22 -13.92 33.20
N GLU A 115 32.58 -15.05 32.89
CA GLU A 115 32.88 -15.82 31.68
C GLU A 115 32.71 -14.92 30.45
N ARG A 116 33.82 -14.62 29.77
CA ARG A 116 33.80 -13.99 28.45
C ARG A 116 33.13 -14.97 27.48
N ALA A 117 31.97 -14.60 26.94
CA ALA A 117 31.31 -15.37 25.90
C ALA A 117 32.27 -15.67 24.72
N PRO A 118 32.25 -16.89 24.16
CA PRO A 118 33.21 -17.30 23.13
C PRO A 118 32.99 -16.53 21.81
N LYS A 119 34.08 -16.01 21.24
CA LYS A 119 34.12 -15.20 19.99
C LYS A 119 33.35 -15.84 18.81
N TYR A 120 33.24 -17.17 18.78
CA TYR A 120 32.55 -17.96 17.75
C TYR A 120 31.02 -17.70 17.68
N VAL A 121 30.35 -17.50 18.83
CA VAL A 121 28.89 -17.24 18.88
C VAL A 121 28.56 -15.82 18.38
N SER A 122 29.49 -14.86 18.55
CA SER A 122 29.33 -13.50 18.05
C SER A 122 29.40 -13.43 16.53
N PHE A 123 30.28 -14.21 15.90
CA PHE A 123 30.43 -14.25 14.43
C PHE A 123 29.18 -14.83 13.75
N GLN A 124 28.61 -15.92 14.27
CA GLN A 124 27.39 -16.51 13.71
C GLN A 124 26.17 -15.57 13.80
N ARG A 125 26.03 -14.83 14.91
CA ARG A 125 24.96 -13.82 15.05
C ARG A 125 25.15 -12.67 14.06
N PHE A 126 26.38 -12.19 13.91
CA PHE A 126 26.72 -11.16 12.94
C PHE A 126 26.42 -11.60 11.50
N ALA A 127 26.88 -12.79 11.11
CA ALA A 127 26.62 -13.36 9.78
C ALA A 127 25.12 -13.49 9.48
N LYS A 128 24.32 -13.94 10.46
CA LYS A 128 22.85 -14.03 10.31
C LYS A 128 22.20 -12.67 10.07
N ILE A 129 22.67 -11.61 10.74
CA ILE A 129 22.16 -10.25 10.54
C ILE A 129 22.55 -9.75 9.15
N VAL A 130 23.82 -9.90 8.76
CA VAL A 130 24.30 -9.48 7.43
C VAL A 130 23.52 -10.18 6.31
N ILE A 131 23.36 -11.51 6.39
CA ILE A 131 22.61 -12.29 5.40
C ILE A 131 21.16 -11.83 5.33
N GLY A 132 20.49 -11.65 6.47
CA GLY A 132 19.10 -11.21 6.47
C GLY A 132 18.92 -9.78 5.96
N CYS A 133 19.85 -8.86 6.25
CA CYS A 133 19.83 -7.50 5.68
C CYS A 133 20.01 -7.53 4.15
N LEU A 134 20.96 -8.32 3.66
CA LEU A 134 21.15 -8.53 2.21
C LEU A 134 19.89 -9.11 1.57
N ALA A 135 19.30 -10.15 2.18
CA ALA A 135 18.06 -10.77 1.68
C ALA A 135 16.88 -9.79 1.65
N ALA A 136 16.77 -8.90 2.65
CA ALA A 136 15.73 -7.88 2.70
C ALA A 136 15.89 -6.86 1.56
N VAL A 137 17.10 -6.33 1.36
CA VAL A 137 17.40 -5.39 0.27
C VAL A 137 17.19 -6.02 -1.11
N ILE A 138 17.68 -7.25 -1.31
CA ILE A 138 17.51 -7.98 -2.56
C ILE A 138 16.01 -8.20 -2.84
N SER A 139 15.24 -8.59 -1.82
CA SER A 139 13.80 -8.81 -1.97
C SER A 139 13.04 -7.53 -2.34
N GLY A 140 13.36 -6.40 -1.69
CA GLY A 140 12.81 -5.10 -2.06
C GLY A 140 13.17 -4.70 -3.49
N MET A 141 14.45 -4.79 -3.87
CA MET A 141 14.92 -4.47 -5.23
C MET A 141 14.29 -5.37 -6.29
N MET A 142 14.18 -6.67 -6.04
CA MET A 142 13.52 -7.62 -6.95
C MET A 142 12.05 -7.27 -7.15
N HIS A 143 11.35 -6.78 -6.13
CA HIS A 143 9.97 -6.31 -6.29
C HIS A 143 9.89 -5.06 -7.17
N VAL A 144 10.81 -4.10 -7.00
CA VAL A 144 10.90 -2.91 -7.87
C VAL A 144 11.15 -3.31 -9.33
N PHE A 145 12.09 -4.23 -9.58
CA PHE A 145 12.34 -4.73 -10.93
C PHE A 145 11.15 -5.48 -11.51
N TYR A 146 10.45 -6.29 -10.72
CA TYR A 146 9.22 -6.95 -11.12
C TYR A 146 8.16 -5.92 -11.56
N LEU A 147 7.92 -4.89 -10.75
CA LEU A 147 6.94 -3.84 -11.08
C LEU A 147 7.31 -3.07 -12.34
N SER A 148 8.59 -2.72 -12.49
CA SER A 148 9.09 -2.05 -13.70
C SER A 148 8.92 -2.93 -14.94
N ALA A 149 9.27 -4.23 -14.85
CA ALA A 149 9.13 -5.16 -15.97
C ALA A 149 7.67 -5.44 -16.31
N TYR A 150 6.80 -5.58 -15.31
CA TYR A 150 5.37 -5.75 -15.48
C TYR A 150 4.77 -4.53 -16.19
N HIS A 151 5.11 -3.33 -15.72
CA HIS A 151 4.62 -2.08 -16.30
C HIS A 151 5.07 -1.90 -17.76
N GLU A 152 6.36 -2.12 -18.03
CA GLU A 152 6.92 -2.04 -19.38
C GLU A 152 6.22 -3.01 -20.33
N ARG A 153 6.00 -4.27 -19.91
CA ARG A 153 5.32 -5.27 -20.76
C ARG A 153 3.84 -4.99 -20.96
N LYS A 154 3.14 -4.54 -19.92
CA LYS A 154 1.70 -4.28 -19.97
C LYS A 154 1.35 -3.12 -20.91
N PHE A 155 2.18 -2.09 -20.93
CA PHE A 155 1.89 -0.85 -21.67
C PHE A 155 2.84 -0.58 -22.84
N TRP A 156 3.84 -1.44 -23.06
CA TRP A 156 4.94 -1.19 -24.00
C TRP A 156 5.52 0.22 -23.82
N PHE A 157 5.68 0.61 -22.55
CA PHE A 157 5.68 2.02 -22.16
C PHE A 157 6.83 2.83 -22.81
N SER A 158 7.99 2.21 -23.01
CA SER A 158 9.18 2.89 -23.53
C SER A 158 9.11 3.27 -25.01
N ASN A 159 8.41 2.52 -25.84
CA ASN A 159 8.32 2.82 -27.28
C ASN A 159 7.09 3.67 -27.65
N ARG A 160 6.21 3.94 -26.69
CA ARG A 160 4.97 4.70 -26.90
C ARG A 160 5.23 6.20 -26.86
N GLN A 161 4.38 6.97 -27.55
CA GLN A 161 4.46 8.43 -27.52
C GLN A 161 3.93 8.99 -26.19
N GLU A 162 4.28 10.24 -25.85
CA GLU A 162 3.85 10.89 -24.59
C GLU A 162 2.33 10.82 -24.40
N LEU A 163 1.53 11.12 -25.43
CA LEU A 163 0.07 11.08 -25.34
C LEU A 163 -0.45 9.66 -25.01
N GLU A 164 0.12 8.63 -25.63
CA GLU A 164 -0.28 7.24 -25.37
C GLU A 164 0.11 6.80 -23.96
N ARG A 165 1.28 7.23 -23.48
CA ARG A 165 1.72 7.03 -22.08
C ARG A 165 0.80 7.73 -21.10
N GLU A 166 0.26 8.89 -21.43
CA GLU A 166 -0.65 9.63 -20.55
C GLU A 166 -2.02 8.95 -20.42
N ILE A 167 -2.51 8.34 -21.49
CA ILE A 167 -3.80 7.63 -21.51
C ILE A 167 -3.80 6.40 -20.59
N THR A 168 -2.62 5.86 -20.22
CA THR A 168 -2.53 4.78 -19.23
C THR A 168 -2.92 5.24 -17.83
N PHE A 169 -2.82 6.54 -17.53
CA PHE A 169 -3.35 7.11 -16.29
C PHE A 169 -4.84 7.41 -16.48
N GLN A 170 -5.68 6.74 -15.68
CA GLN A 170 -7.13 6.84 -15.77
C GLN A 170 -7.76 7.23 -14.43
N GLY A 171 -8.92 7.89 -14.47
CA GLY A 171 -9.60 8.38 -13.27
C GLY A 171 -8.71 9.34 -12.47
N ASP A 172 -8.63 9.13 -11.15
CA ASP A 172 -7.90 9.99 -10.22
C ASP A 172 -6.41 10.09 -10.55
N SER A 173 -5.83 9.01 -11.07
CA SER A 173 -4.42 8.99 -11.43
C SER A 173 -4.05 9.97 -12.51
N ALA A 174 -4.96 10.20 -13.46
CA ALA A 174 -4.77 11.19 -14.51
C ALA A 174 -4.69 12.60 -13.91
N ILE A 175 -5.55 12.87 -12.92
CA ILE A 175 -5.62 14.16 -12.25
C ILE A 175 -4.38 14.41 -11.38
N TYR A 176 -3.93 13.43 -10.60
CA TYR A 176 -2.69 13.56 -9.82
C TYR A 176 -1.49 13.86 -10.72
N TYR A 177 -1.33 13.11 -11.80
CA TYR A 177 -0.24 13.34 -12.75
C TYR A 177 -0.37 14.69 -13.48
N SER A 178 -1.60 15.14 -13.78
CA SER A 178 -1.83 16.45 -14.39
C SER A 178 -1.32 17.61 -13.52
N TYR A 179 -1.55 17.56 -12.21
CA TYR A 179 -1.08 18.60 -11.30
C TYR A 179 0.42 18.54 -11.04
N TYR A 180 1.01 17.34 -11.06
CA TYR A 180 2.46 17.21 -11.08
C TYR A 180 3.06 17.90 -12.31
N LYS A 181 2.47 17.73 -13.51
CA LYS A 181 2.90 18.46 -14.72
C LYS A 181 2.72 19.98 -14.57
N ASP A 182 1.61 20.43 -13.99
CA ASP A 182 1.38 21.86 -13.77
C ASP A 182 2.44 22.48 -12.84
N MET A 183 2.85 21.76 -11.79
CA MET A 183 3.96 22.19 -10.92
C MET A 183 5.28 22.29 -11.65
N LEU A 184 5.58 21.37 -12.57
CA LEU A 184 6.81 21.41 -13.37
C LEU A 184 6.82 22.53 -14.41
N LYS A 185 5.64 22.92 -14.93
CA LYS A 185 5.49 24.02 -15.89
C LYS A 185 5.46 25.40 -15.24
N ALA A 186 5.18 25.47 -13.93
CA ALA A 186 5.12 26.73 -13.21
C ALA A 186 6.49 27.44 -13.20
N PRO A 187 6.53 28.78 -13.30
CA PRO A 187 7.78 29.53 -13.35
C PRO A 187 8.55 29.51 -12.02
N SER A 188 7.85 29.28 -10.91
CA SER A 188 8.45 29.07 -9.59
C SER A 188 7.59 28.12 -8.76
N PHE A 189 8.20 27.48 -7.75
CA PHE A 189 7.49 26.58 -6.84
C PHE A 189 6.33 27.27 -6.11
N GLU A 190 6.58 28.47 -5.56
CA GLU A 190 5.55 29.26 -4.87
C GLU A 190 4.39 29.61 -5.81
N ARG A 191 4.70 29.99 -7.06
CA ARG A 191 3.66 30.28 -8.05
C ARG A 191 2.85 29.02 -8.39
N GLY A 192 3.50 27.87 -8.54
CA GLY A 192 2.83 26.58 -8.74
C GLY A 192 1.87 26.25 -7.60
N VAL A 193 2.30 26.38 -6.35
CA VAL A 193 1.45 26.16 -5.18
C VAL A 193 0.27 27.14 -5.15
N TYR A 194 0.49 28.41 -5.48
CA TYR A 194 -0.59 29.41 -5.59
C TYR A 194 -1.62 29.03 -6.67
N GLU A 195 -1.17 28.60 -7.85
CA GLU A 195 -2.06 28.19 -8.94
C GLU A 195 -2.84 26.91 -8.65
N LEU A 196 -2.28 25.98 -7.86
CA LEU A 196 -3.00 24.78 -7.39
C LEU A 196 -4.01 25.08 -6.28
N THR A 197 -3.72 26.03 -5.39
CA THR A 197 -4.62 26.41 -4.30
C THR A 197 -5.80 27.28 -4.78
N HIS A 198 -5.60 28.05 -5.85
CA HIS A 198 -6.63 28.88 -6.48
C HIS A 198 -6.92 28.40 -7.91
N ASN A 199 -7.17 27.09 -8.06
CA ASN A 199 -7.32 26.51 -9.38
C ASN A 199 -8.72 26.78 -9.95
N ASN A 200 -8.79 27.65 -10.96
CA ASN A 200 -10.00 27.94 -11.75
C ASN A 200 -9.94 27.40 -13.19
N LYS A 201 -8.87 26.66 -13.53
CA LYS A 201 -8.60 26.15 -14.89
C LYS A 201 -9.00 24.69 -15.07
N THR A 202 -9.21 23.93 -13.99
CA THR A 202 -9.59 22.52 -14.09
C THR A 202 -11.09 22.38 -14.27
N ILE A 203 -11.87 22.96 -13.37
CA ILE A 203 -13.32 22.80 -13.36
C ILE A 203 -14.01 24.09 -13.82
N SER A 204 -14.90 23.98 -14.81
CA SER A 204 -15.69 25.12 -15.28
C SER A 204 -16.52 25.74 -14.16
N LEU A 205 -16.53 27.07 -14.05
CA LEU A 205 -17.31 27.85 -13.09
C LEU A 205 -17.00 27.62 -11.59
N LYS A 206 -15.94 26.87 -11.25
CA LYS A 206 -15.58 26.60 -9.85
C LYS A 206 -14.08 26.83 -9.65
N THR A 207 -13.73 27.51 -8.56
CA THR A 207 -12.34 27.57 -8.09
C THR A 207 -12.17 26.53 -7.00
N ILE A 208 -11.20 25.63 -7.16
CA ILE A 208 -10.94 24.56 -6.20
C ILE A 208 -9.55 24.75 -5.57
N ASN A 209 -9.46 24.46 -4.28
CA ASN A 209 -8.17 24.25 -3.62
C ASN A 209 -7.74 22.81 -3.86
N ALA A 210 -7.13 22.58 -5.02
CA ALA A 210 -6.72 21.23 -5.44
C ALA A 210 -5.72 20.61 -4.45
N MET A 211 -4.85 21.44 -3.85
CA MET A 211 -3.83 20.99 -2.90
C MET A 211 -4.45 20.34 -1.67
N GLN A 212 -5.37 21.03 -1.00
CA GLN A 212 -6.01 20.52 0.21
C GLN A 212 -7.06 19.44 -0.10
N GLN A 213 -7.88 19.64 -1.14
CA GLN A 213 -8.98 18.72 -1.44
C GLN A 213 -8.47 17.36 -1.94
N MET A 214 -7.34 17.30 -2.66
CA MET A 214 -6.79 16.06 -3.23
C MET A 214 -5.49 15.57 -2.55
N SER A 215 -5.09 16.22 -1.45
CA SER A 215 -3.85 15.93 -0.71
C SER A 215 -2.63 15.83 -1.64
N LEU A 216 -2.35 16.87 -2.44
CA LEU A 216 -1.30 16.87 -3.48
C LEU A 216 0.15 16.93 -2.95
N TYR A 217 0.38 16.65 -1.67
CA TYR A 217 1.71 16.68 -1.07
C TYR A 217 2.72 15.74 -1.77
N PRO A 218 2.36 14.50 -2.18
CA PRO A 218 3.29 13.65 -2.92
C PRO A 218 3.77 14.27 -4.24
N GLU A 219 2.88 14.92 -4.98
CA GLU A 219 3.23 15.58 -6.25
C GLU A 219 4.10 16.82 -6.03
N LEU A 220 3.84 17.60 -4.98
CA LEU A 220 4.70 18.73 -4.60
C LEU A 220 6.12 18.24 -4.27
N ILE A 221 6.24 17.22 -3.42
CA ILE A 221 7.53 16.64 -3.04
C ILE A 221 8.24 16.05 -4.27
N ALA A 222 7.51 15.32 -5.11
CA ALA A 222 8.07 14.76 -6.34
C ALA A 222 8.55 15.87 -7.31
N SER A 223 7.85 17.00 -7.40
CA SER A 223 8.26 18.13 -8.25
C SER A 223 9.56 18.76 -7.77
N VAL A 224 9.70 18.94 -6.44
CA VAL A 224 10.93 19.46 -5.82
C VAL A 224 12.08 18.49 -6.00
N LEU A 225 11.86 17.18 -5.77
CA LEU A 225 12.89 16.16 -5.97
C LEU A 225 13.33 16.08 -7.42
N TYR A 226 12.42 16.20 -8.38
CA TYR A 226 12.74 16.18 -9.81
C TYR A 226 13.67 17.34 -10.20
N GLN A 227 13.37 18.55 -9.71
CA GLN A 227 14.19 19.73 -9.95
C GLN A 227 15.52 19.69 -9.19
N ALA A 228 15.49 19.31 -7.90
CA ALA A 228 16.67 19.29 -7.04
C ALA A 228 17.72 18.25 -7.43
N THR A 229 17.30 17.15 -8.05
CA THR A 229 18.22 16.09 -8.52
C THR A 229 18.82 16.37 -9.89
N GLY A 230 18.43 17.46 -10.58
CA GLY A 230 18.84 17.70 -11.97
C GLY A 230 18.29 16.66 -12.95
N SER A 231 17.26 15.92 -12.57
CA SER A 231 16.69 14.84 -13.39
C SER A 231 16.01 15.35 -14.66
N ASN A 232 15.71 16.65 -14.73
CA ASN A 232 15.15 17.32 -15.89
C ASN A 232 16.02 17.23 -17.15
N GLU A 233 17.32 16.99 -17.02
CA GLU A 233 18.25 16.84 -18.15
C GLU A 233 18.35 15.40 -18.67
N VAL A 234 17.95 14.40 -17.88
CA VAL A 234 18.25 12.98 -18.14
C VAL A 234 17.00 12.11 -18.26
N ILE A 235 15.93 12.40 -17.51
CA ILE A 235 14.78 11.52 -17.35
C ILE A 235 13.49 12.31 -17.60
N GLU A 236 12.60 11.79 -18.45
CA GLU A 236 11.28 12.43 -18.64
C GLU A 236 10.47 12.41 -17.33
N PRO A 237 9.63 13.43 -17.06
CA PRO A 237 8.88 13.55 -15.81
C PRO A 237 8.03 12.31 -15.46
N VAL A 238 7.48 11.63 -16.46
CA VAL A 238 6.62 10.45 -16.25
C VAL A 238 7.39 9.27 -15.64
N TYR A 239 8.62 9.01 -16.12
CA TYR A 239 9.46 7.93 -15.61
C TYR A 239 9.94 8.22 -14.19
N PHE A 240 10.30 9.47 -13.91
CA PHE A 240 10.69 9.88 -12.58
C PHE A 240 9.53 9.71 -11.58
N TYR A 241 8.34 10.17 -11.95
CA TYR A 241 7.15 10.07 -11.12
C TYR A 241 6.77 8.61 -10.80
N ILE A 242 6.69 7.75 -11.82
CA ILE A 242 6.41 6.31 -11.63
C ILE A 242 7.54 5.64 -10.83
N GLY A 243 8.80 6.01 -11.11
CA GLY A 243 9.98 5.45 -10.45
C GLY A 243 10.00 5.67 -8.93
N ILE A 244 9.57 6.85 -8.46
CA ILE A 244 9.43 7.12 -7.02
C ILE A 244 8.42 6.13 -6.40
N VAL A 245 7.25 5.96 -7.03
CA VAL A 245 6.20 5.07 -6.49
C VAL A 245 6.69 3.61 -6.46
N PHE A 246 7.39 3.15 -7.49
CA PHE A 246 7.98 1.81 -7.50
C PHE A 246 9.04 1.64 -6.40
N GLY A 247 9.93 2.62 -6.22
CA GLY A 247 10.89 2.62 -5.11
C GLY A 247 10.23 2.52 -3.73
N LEU A 248 9.12 3.25 -3.53
CA LEU A 248 8.32 3.17 -2.32
C LEU A 248 7.71 1.77 -2.11
N GLN A 249 7.27 1.06 -3.16
CA GLN A 249 6.84 -0.33 -3.03
C GLN A 249 7.98 -1.28 -2.64
N GLY A 250 9.21 -1.03 -3.11
CA GLY A 250 10.39 -1.76 -2.64
C GLY A 250 10.61 -1.60 -1.14
N MET A 251 10.47 -0.37 -0.64
CA MET A 251 10.50 -0.07 0.80
C MET A 251 9.37 -0.77 1.56
N TYR A 252 8.16 -0.82 0.99
CA TYR A 252 7.00 -1.50 1.58
C TYR A 252 7.26 -2.98 1.84
N VAL A 253 7.69 -3.72 0.82
CA VAL A 253 8.01 -5.15 0.91
C VAL A 253 9.17 -5.39 1.88
N THR A 254 10.18 -4.53 1.88
CA THR A 254 11.31 -4.60 2.80
C THR A 254 10.86 -4.42 4.26
N ALA A 255 9.96 -3.48 4.54
CA ALA A 255 9.43 -3.26 5.88
C ALA A 255 8.59 -4.46 6.39
N LEU A 256 7.78 -5.08 5.53
CA LEU A 256 7.05 -6.30 5.86
C LEU A 256 8.01 -7.47 6.14
N PHE A 257 9.06 -7.63 5.32
CA PHE A 257 10.12 -8.61 5.54
C PHE A 257 10.77 -8.42 6.93
N VAL A 258 11.18 -7.19 7.24
CA VAL A 258 11.84 -6.86 8.51
C VAL A 258 10.91 -7.11 9.68
N THR A 259 9.62 -6.78 9.58
CA THR A 259 8.66 -7.02 10.67
C THR A 259 8.52 -8.52 10.98
N SER A 260 8.32 -9.35 9.94
CA SER A 260 8.22 -10.80 10.10
C SER A 260 9.52 -11.41 10.66
N TRP A 261 10.67 -10.92 10.23
CA TRP A 261 11.97 -11.32 10.76
C TRP A 261 12.14 -10.90 12.24
N LEU A 262 11.75 -9.68 12.62
CA LEU A 262 11.84 -9.19 14.00
C LEU A 262 11.02 -10.03 14.99
N MET A 263 9.84 -10.50 14.57
CA MET A 263 8.95 -11.33 15.37
C MET A 263 9.43 -12.79 15.48
N SER A 264 9.82 -13.40 14.36
CA SER A 264 10.21 -14.82 14.29
C SER A 264 11.66 -15.09 14.73
N GLY A 265 12.55 -14.12 14.57
CA GLY A 265 13.99 -14.24 14.79
C GLY A 265 14.76 -14.87 13.61
N THR A 266 14.09 -15.15 12.48
CA THR A 266 14.68 -15.79 11.29
C THR A 266 14.34 -14.99 10.03
N TRP A 267 15.34 -14.80 9.15
CA TRP A 267 15.17 -14.10 7.88
C TRP A 267 14.34 -14.91 6.87
N LEU A 268 14.16 -16.22 7.10
CA LEU A 268 13.30 -17.09 6.29
C LEU A 268 11.83 -16.66 6.37
N ALA A 269 11.40 -16.14 7.54
CA ALA A 269 10.06 -15.58 7.70
C ALA A 269 9.85 -14.36 6.81
N GLY A 270 10.88 -13.52 6.66
CA GLY A 270 10.87 -12.41 5.72
C GLY A 270 10.70 -12.90 4.29
N MET A 271 11.50 -13.88 3.84
CA MET A 271 11.38 -14.45 2.49
C MET A 271 10.00 -15.03 2.20
N LEU A 272 9.44 -15.78 3.15
CA LEU A 272 8.10 -16.35 3.01
C LEU A 272 7.01 -15.27 2.96
N THR A 273 7.18 -14.17 3.73
CA THR A 273 6.29 -13.00 3.66
C THR A 273 6.28 -12.40 2.26
N VAL A 274 7.46 -12.20 1.66
CA VAL A 274 7.60 -11.65 0.30
C VAL A 274 7.00 -12.59 -0.74
N ALA A 275 7.22 -13.90 -0.62
CA ALA A 275 6.64 -14.88 -1.52
C ALA A 275 5.10 -14.83 -1.51
N TRP A 276 4.48 -14.86 -0.33
CA TRP A 276 3.01 -14.75 -0.22
C TRP A 276 2.48 -13.39 -0.66
N PHE A 277 3.23 -12.31 -0.41
CA PHE A 277 2.87 -10.98 -0.88
C PHE A 277 2.79 -10.91 -2.41
N LEU A 278 3.79 -11.47 -3.12
CA LEU A 278 3.85 -11.48 -4.59
C LEU A 278 2.81 -12.41 -5.20
N ILE A 279 2.57 -13.58 -4.60
CA ILE A 279 1.57 -14.54 -5.11
C ILE A 279 0.17 -13.96 -5.00
N ASN A 280 -0.14 -13.26 -3.91
CA ASN A 280 -1.44 -12.63 -3.68
C ASN A 280 -1.45 -11.14 -4.07
N ARG A 281 -0.61 -10.71 -5.03
CA ARG A 281 -0.44 -9.30 -5.43
C ARG A 281 -1.74 -8.56 -5.75
N VAL A 282 -2.71 -9.25 -6.32
CA VAL A 282 -4.04 -8.75 -6.68
C VAL A 282 -4.82 -8.26 -5.43
N ASP A 283 -4.53 -8.83 -4.27
CA ASP A 283 -5.22 -8.53 -3.01
C ASP A 283 -4.31 -7.83 -1.97
N THR A 284 -3.00 -7.69 -2.25
CA THR A 284 -2.01 -7.05 -1.36
C THR A 284 -1.60 -5.65 -1.79
N THR A 285 -1.72 -5.31 -3.07
CA THR A 285 -1.38 -3.97 -3.60
C THR A 285 -2.33 -3.54 -4.72
N ARG A 286 -2.49 -2.23 -4.89
CA ARG A 286 -3.29 -1.63 -5.98
C ARG A 286 -2.44 -1.11 -7.14
N ILE A 287 -1.12 -1.26 -7.05
CA ILE A 287 -0.21 -0.63 -7.99
C ILE A 287 -0.35 -1.12 -9.45
N GLU A 288 -0.79 -2.36 -9.65
CA GLU A 288 -1.03 -2.91 -11.00
C GLU A 288 -2.25 -2.28 -11.71
N TYR A 289 -3.18 -1.70 -10.94
CA TYR A 289 -4.38 -1.04 -11.45
C TYR A 289 -4.16 0.44 -11.73
N SER A 290 -3.53 1.14 -10.79
CA SER A 290 -3.28 2.57 -10.89
C SER A 290 -2.12 2.96 -10.00
N ILE A 291 -1.08 3.54 -10.61
CA ILE A 291 0.21 3.77 -9.96
C ILE A 291 0.12 4.89 -8.91
N PRO A 292 -0.33 6.12 -9.24
CA PRO A 292 -0.27 7.24 -8.30
C PRO A 292 -1.44 7.31 -7.32
N LEU A 293 -2.07 6.19 -6.98
CA LEU A 293 -3.04 6.13 -5.90
C LEU A 293 -2.38 6.48 -4.56
N ARG A 294 -3.08 7.24 -3.71
CA ARG A 294 -2.57 7.70 -2.42
C ARG A 294 -2.13 6.56 -1.50
N GLU A 295 -2.80 5.42 -1.58
CA GLU A 295 -2.45 4.21 -0.83
C GLU A 295 -1.08 3.67 -1.23
N ASN A 296 -0.73 3.71 -2.52
CA ASN A 296 0.57 3.25 -2.99
C ASN A 296 1.71 4.14 -2.47
N TRP A 297 1.43 5.41 -2.22
CA TRP A 297 2.36 6.32 -1.56
C TRP A 297 2.41 6.09 -0.04
N ALA A 298 1.26 5.80 0.59
CA ALA A 298 1.11 5.80 2.05
C ALA A 298 1.46 4.47 2.74
N LEU A 299 1.01 3.33 2.19
CA LEU A 299 1.22 2.00 2.77
C LEU A 299 2.69 1.62 3.04
N PRO A 300 3.68 2.05 2.23
CA PRO A 300 5.09 1.89 2.56
C PRO A 300 5.48 2.50 3.92
N TYR A 301 5.00 3.71 4.21
CA TYR A 301 5.25 4.37 5.49
C TYR A 301 4.52 3.69 6.64
N PHE A 302 3.29 3.21 6.40
CA PHE A 302 2.57 2.39 7.37
C PHE A 302 3.32 1.09 7.72
N ALA A 303 3.89 0.38 6.75
CA ALA A 303 4.70 -0.81 7.06
C ALA A 303 5.98 -0.46 7.81
N CYS A 304 6.66 0.64 7.46
CA CYS A 304 7.82 1.11 8.20
C CYS A 304 7.46 1.46 9.65
N GLN A 305 6.31 2.11 9.85
CA GLN A 305 5.75 2.42 11.16
C GLN A 305 5.47 1.14 11.95
N VAL A 306 4.81 0.14 11.35
CA VAL A 306 4.55 -1.16 11.98
C VAL A 306 5.86 -1.84 12.37
N ALA A 307 6.85 -1.91 11.47
CA ALA A 307 8.16 -2.49 11.76
C ALA A 307 8.88 -1.79 12.94
N ALA A 308 8.85 -0.46 12.95
CA ALA A 308 9.43 0.37 14.00
C ALA A 308 8.73 0.14 15.35
N LEU A 309 7.40 0.05 15.35
CA LEU A 309 6.59 -0.24 16.53
C LEU A 309 6.87 -1.64 17.08
N THR A 310 6.93 -2.66 16.22
CA THR A 310 7.29 -4.04 16.59
C THR A 310 8.66 -4.08 17.25
N GLY A 311 9.63 -3.34 16.69
CA GLY A 311 10.93 -3.14 17.29
C GLY A 311 10.80 -2.52 18.68
N TYR A 312 10.17 -1.35 18.77
CA TYR A 312 10.03 -0.57 20.01
C TYR A 312 9.34 -1.34 21.16
N LEU A 313 8.36 -2.20 20.86
CA LEU A 313 7.66 -3.03 21.86
C LEU A 313 8.52 -4.17 22.42
N LYS A 314 9.68 -4.48 21.82
CA LYS A 314 10.54 -5.58 22.26
C LYS A 314 11.25 -5.24 23.58
N ARG A 315 11.15 -6.14 24.57
CA ARG A 315 11.60 -5.91 25.96
C ARG A 315 13.12 -5.66 26.14
N ASN A 316 13.97 -6.24 25.30
CA ASN A 316 15.43 -6.27 25.50
C ASN A 316 16.19 -5.54 24.38
N LEU A 317 15.86 -4.27 24.15
CA LEU A 317 16.58 -3.42 23.20
C LEU A 317 17.61 -2.52 23.87
N ASN A 318 18.70 -2.26 23.14
CA ASN A 318 19.67 -1.23 23.52
C ASN A 318 19.02 0.15 23.44
N THR A 319 19.42 1.08 24.32
CA THR A 319 18.87 2.45 24.36
C THR A 319 18.98 3.17 23.01
N TYR A 320 20.07 2.97 22.27
CA TYR A 320 20.23 3.53 20.92
C TYR A 320 19.23 2.95 19.91
N ALA A 321 19.01 1.63 19.95
CA ALA A 321 18.04 0.97 19.08
C ALA A 321 16.61 1.40 19.40
N GLU A 322 16.28 1.59 20.68
CA GLU A 322 14.98 2.11 21.11
C GLU A 322 14.75 3.55 20.61
N ARG A 323 15.74 4.44 20.74
CA ARG A 323 15.66 5.81 20.20
C ARG A 323 15.50 5.80 18.68
N PHE A 324 16.24 4.94 17.99
CA PHE A 324 16.12 4.78 16.54
C PHE A 324 14.72 4.30 16.13
N CYS A 325 14.17 3.27 16.78
CA CYS A 325 12.82 2.79 16.52
C CYS A 325 11.78 3.88 16.78
N TYR A 326 11.91 4.67 17.85
CA TYR A 326 11.00 5.77 18.15
C TYR A 326 11.07 6.92 17.12
N LEU A 327 12.28 7.26 16.66
CA LEU A 327 12.48 8.27 15.60
C LEU A 327 11.89 7.81 14.27
N LEU A 328 12.15 6.56 13.89
CA LEU A 328 11.61 5.97 12.67
C LEU A 328 10.09 5.89 12.74
N LEU A 329 9.54 5.50 13.90
CA LEU A 329 8.11 5.47 14.16
C LEU A 329 7.48 6.85 13.98
N SER A 330 8.02 7.88 14.63
CA SER A 330 7.48 9.24 14.56
C SER A 330 7.58 9.84 13.15
N THR A 331 8.71 9.65 12.47
CA THR A 331 8.91 10.15 11.09
C THR A 331 7.98 9.45 10.09
N SER A 332 7.83 8.13 10.20
CA SER A 332 6.93 7.36 9.33
C SER A 332 5.46 7.66 9.60
N THR A 333 5.04 7.84 10.86
CA THR A 333 3.68 8.27 11.20
C THR A 333 3.37 9.66 10.64
N TYR A 334 4.27 10.63 10.79
CA TYR A 334 4.07 11.97 10.23
C TYR A 334 3.92 11.94 8.70
N THR A 335 4.81 11.20 8.02
CA THR A 335 4.76 11.09 6.55
C THR A 335 3.49 10.36 6.09
N PHE A 336 3.09 9.31 6.80
CA PHE A 336 1.83 8.59 6.54
C PHE A 336 0.61 9.52 6.66
N MET A 337 0.62 10.45 7.63
CA MET A 337 -0.43 11.46 7.78
C MET A 337 -0.47 12.49 6.65
N MET A 338 0.70 12.97 6.23
CA MET A 338 0.81 13.97 5.16
C MET A 338 0.40 13.39 3.80
N VAL A 339 0.75 12.15 3.52
CA VAL A 339 0.50 11.50 2.21
C VAL A 339 -0.94 11.02 2.06
N TRP A 340 -1.59 10.63 3.17
CA TRP A 340 -2.92 10.04 3.12
C TRP A 340 -3.85 10.67 4.15
N GLU A 341 -4.86 11.35 3.63
CA GLU A 341 -5.87 12.05 4.43
C GLU A 341 -6.68 11.15 5.37
N TYR A 342 -6.64 9.82 5.17
CA TYR A 342 -7.39 8.82 5.93
C TYR A 342 -6.56 8.01 6.91
N SER A 343 -5.26 8.30 6.96
CA SER A 343 -4.30 7.70 7.87
C SER A 343 -4.76 7.72 9.33
N HIS A 344 -5.44 8.78 9.78
CA HIS A 344 -5.90 8.94 11.17
C HIS A 344 -6.84 7.83 11.62
N TYR A 345 -7.67 7.27 10.73
CA TYR A 345 -8.53 6.14 11.09
C TYR A 345 -7.71 4.87 11.39
N VAL A 346 -6.66 4.62 10.61
CA VAL A 346 -5.76 3.49 10.84
C VAL A 346 -4.93 3.72 12.11
N LEU A 347 -4.44 4.94 12.34
CA LEU A 347 -3.73 5.31 13.57
C LEU A 347 -4.62 5.16 14.81
N PHE A 348 -5.91 5.49 14.69
CA PHE A 348 -6.89 5.27 15.75
C PHE A 348 -7.04 3.78 16.09
N LEU A 349 -7.17 2.90 15.09
CA LEU A 349 -7.19 1.46 15.30
C LEU A 349 -5.90 0.94 15.97
N GLN A 350 -4.74 1.49 15.59
CA GLN A 350 -3.47 1.17 16.25
C GLN A 350 -3.43 1.67 17.71
N ALA A 351 -3.97 2.85 18.00
CA ALA A 351 -4.07 3.39 19.35
C ALA A 351 -4.98 2.53 20.24
N VAL A 352 -6.14 2.11 19.73
CA VAL A 352 -7.03 1.15 20.42
C VAL A 352 -6.31 -0.17 20.66
N SER A 353 -5.53 -0.65 19.69
CA SER A 353 -4.74 -1.89 19.85
C SER A 353 -3.68 -1.76 20.95
N LEU A 354 -3.03 -0.60 21.07
CA LEU A 354 -2.07 -0.31 22.14
C LEU A 354 -2.74 -0.13 23.50
N LEU A 355 -3.94 0.46 23.56
CA LEU A 355 -4.73 0.55 24.78
C LEU A 355 -5.11 -0.84 25.30
N LEU A 356 -5.58 -1.73 24.42
CA LEU A 356 -5.90 -3.11 24.78
C LEU A 356 -4.64 -3.90 25.22
N LEU A 357 -3.49 -3.63 24.60
CA LEU A 357 -2.20 -4.17 25.05
C LEU A 357 -1.83 -3.66 26.45
N ASP A 358 -2.03 -2.37 26.72
CA ASP A 358 -1.72 -1.77 28.01
C ASP A 358 -2.63 -2.35 29.11
N ILE A 359 -3.93 -2.48 28.87
CA ILE A 359 -4.85 -3.16 29.80
C ILE A 359 -4.36 -4.59 30.12
N PHE A 360 -3.97 -5.35 29.09
CA PHE A 360 -3.41 -6.69 29.27
C PHE A 360 -2.03 -6.70 30.00
N SER A 361 -1.30 -5.58 29.94
CA SER A 361 0.02 -5.39 30.54
C SER A 361 -0.03 -4.80 31.97
N VAL A 362 -1.04 -3.99 32.30
CA VAL A 362 -1.29 -3.45 33.64
C VAL A 362 -1.73 -4.59 34.57
N GLU A 363 -2.55 -5.51 34.08
CA GLU A 363 -2.85 -6.77 34.79
C GLU A 363 -1.58 -7.64 34.99
N GLN A 364 -0.51 -7.38 34.23
CA GLN A 364 0.81 -7.99 34.40
C GLN A 364 1.68 -7.29 35.48
N SER A 365 1.26 -6.13 36.01
CA SER A 365 2.08 -5.19 36.80
C SER A 365 1.81 -5.19 38.31
N ASP A 366 0.66 -5.67 38.78
CA ASP A 366 0.28 -5.67 40.21
C ASP A 366 1.11 -6.60 41.12
N LYS A 367 2.13 -7.31 40.57
CA LYS A 367 3.06 -8.15 41.35
C LYS A 367 4.53 -7.90 40.96
N LEU A 368 5.12 -6.90 41.62
CA LEU A 368 6.54 -6.66 41.95
C LEU A 368 7.56 -6.13 40.89
N ASN A 369 8.21 -5.03 41.31
CA ASN A 369 9.53 -4.42 41.04
C ASN A 369 9.89 -3.68 39.72
N GLY A 370 10.06 -2.35 39.86
CA GLY A 370 11.17 -1.49 39.38
C GLY A 370 11.44 -1.36 37.88
N LYS A 371 11.81 -2.46 37.20
CA LYS A 371 12.14 -2.48 35.76
C LYS A 371 10.93 -2.67 34.85
N LYS A 372 9.74 -2.93 35.43
CA LYS A 372 8.50 -3.15 34.68
C LYS A 372 7.70 -1.86 34.43
N GLY A 373 7.85 -0.86 35.29
CA GLY A 373 7.25 0.47 35.09
C GLY A 373 7.77 1.17 33.83
N THR A 374 9.00 0.88 33.40
CA THR A 374 9.56 1.43 32.16
C THR A 374 8.89 0.88 30.90
N PHE A 375 8.31 -0.33 30.91
CA PHE A 375 7.61 -0.87 29.73
C PHE A 375 6.21 -0.26 29.57
N VAL A 376 5.44 -0.17 30.66
CA VAL A 376 4.14 0.51 30.67
C VAL A 376 4.32 1.98 30.26
N ALA A 377 5.33 2.67 30.79
CA ALA A 377 5.68 4.03 30.36
C ALA A 377 6.03 4.12 28.86
N LYS A 378 6.68 3.10 28.27
CA LYS A 378 6.93 3.06 26.82
C LYS A 378 5.65 2.94 26.01
N VAL A 379 4.72 2.07 26.42
CA VAL A 379 3.43 1.88 25.73
C VAL A 379 2.57 3.14 25.85
N ILE A 380 2.47 3.71 27.06
CA ILE A 380 1.77 4.98 27.30
C ILE A 380 2.34 6.09 26.43
N LYS A 381 3.67 6.22 26.33
CA LYS A 381 4.31 7.23 25.48
C LYS A 381 3.91 7.13 24.00
N VAL A 382 3.79 5.93 23.45
CA VAL A 382 3.36 5.74 22.05
C VAL A 382 1.86 5.96 21.92
N PHE A 383 1.08 5.49 22.89
CA PHE A 383 -0.36 5.75 22.94
C PHE A 383 -0.66 7.26 22.98
N GLU A 384 0.00 8.02 23.85
CA GLU A 384 -0.08 9.47 23.92
C GLU A 384 0.34 10.14 22.61
N PHE A 385 1.40 9.64 21.95
CA PHE A 385 1.82 10.15 20.65
C PHE A 385 0.75 9.92 19.57
N TYR A 386 0.18 8.71 19.47
CA TYR A 386 -0.89 8.44 18.53
C TYR A 386 -2.17 9.19 18.86
N LEU A 387 -2.49 9.33 20.15
CA LEU A 387 -3.62 10.12 20.60
C LEU A 387 -3.41 11.58 20.22
N LEU A 388 -2.23 12.16 20.44
CA LEU A 388 -1.88 13.51 20.00
C LEU A 388 -1.99 13.68 18.48
N CYS A 389 -1.52 12.70 17.70
CA CYS A 389 -1.64 12.72 16.24
C CYS A 389 -3.10 12.63 15.77
N THR A 390 -3.94 11.88 16.48
CA THR A 390 -5.35 11.70 16.13
C THR A 390 -6.25 12.77 16.74
N LEU A 391 -5.83 13.46 17.81
CA LEU A 391 -6.62 14.42 18.58
C LEU A 391 -7.18 15.57 17.73
N PRO A 392 -6.40 16.25 16.86
CA PRO A 392 -6.93 17.33 16.03
C PRO A 392 -7.99 16.84 15.06
N VAL A 393 -7.86 15.60 14.57
CA VAL A 393 -8.78 15.02 13.59
C VAL A 393 -10.00 14.41 14.26
N THR A 394 -9.85 13.74 15.40
CA THR A 394 -10.98 13.26 16.20
C THR A 394 -11.76 14.42 16.77
N LEU A 395 -11.11 15.50 17.23
CA LEU A 395 -11.78 16.73 17.60
C LEU A 395 -12.48 17.38 16.41
N ASN A 396 -11.88 17.41 15.22
CA ASN A 396 -12.55 17.90 14.01
C ASN A 396 -13.78 17.03 13.66
N LEU A 397 -13.67 15.70 13.71
CA LEU A 397 -14.78 14.78 13.47
C LEU A 397 -15.87 14.90 14.55
N ILE A 398 -15.50 15.07 15.82
CA ILE A 398 -16.41 15.27 16.95
C ILE A 398 -17.12 16.63 16.81
N VAL A 399 -16.40 17.70 16.49
CA VAL A 399 -16.97 19.02 16.20
C VAL A 399 -17.92 18.95 15.01
N LYS A 400 -17.54 18.25 13.94
CA LYS A 400 -18.43 17.97 12.81
C LYS A 400 -19.64 17.13 13.22
N MET A 401 -19.50 16.20 14.15
CA MET A 401 -20.61 15.35 14.64
C MET A 401 -21.61 16.14 15.50
N PHE A 402 -21.13 17.10 16.30
CA PHE A 402 -21.97 17.92 17.18
C PHE A 402 -22.51 19.19 16.51
N VAL A 403 -21.87 19.69 15.45
CA VAL A 403 -22.40 20.76 14.60
C VAL A 403 -23.09 20.09 13.41
N PRO A 404 -24.42 20.17 13.24
CA PRO A 404 -25.11 19.54 12.13
C PRO A 404 -24.67 20.21 10.81
N HIS A 405 -23.63 19.67 10.21
CA HIS A 405 -23.16 20.03 8.89
C HIS A 405 -23.67 18.97 7.90
N LYS A 406 -24.11 19.43 6.73
CA LYS A 406 -24.75 18.64 5.66
C LYS A 406 -23.98 17.34 5.33
N GLU A 407 -22.65 17.37 5.45
CA GLU A 407 -21.71 16.26 5.19
C GLU A 407 -21.96 15.01 6.08
N ASN A 408 -22.33 15.17 7.35
CA ASN A 408 -22.43 14.04 8.30
C ASN A 408 -23.74 13.25 8.19
N GLU A 409 -24.79 13.89 7.67
CA GLU A 409 -26.05 13.22 7.36
C GLU A 409 -25.85 12.17 6.27
N HIS A 410 -24.93 12.39 5.32
CA HIS A 410 -24.63 11.44 4.25
C HIS A 410 -23.93 10.17 4.74
N VAL A 411 -23.01 10.26 5.71
CA VAL A 411 -22.29 9.10 6.28
C VAL A 411 -23.21 8.22 7.11
N LEU A 412 -24.01 8.82 7.99
CA LEU A 412 -24.99 8.08 8.78
C LEU A 412 -26.03 7.42 7.89
N LYS A 413 -26.60 8.14 6.91
CA LYS A 413 -27.53 7.56 5.93
C LYS A 413 -26.89 6.44 5.12
N PHE A 414 -25.63 6.57 4.72
CA PHE A 414 -24.93 5.50 4.02
C PHE A 414 -24.81 4.24 4.88
N LEU A 415 -24.42 4.39 6.15
CA LEU A 415 -24.32 3.25 7.06
C LEU A 415 -25.69 2.63 7.32
N GLU A 416 -26.74 3.44 7.53
CA GLU A 416 -28.11 2.97 7.67
C GLU A 416 -28.56 2.14 6.46
N VAL A 417 -28.36 2.65 5.25
CA VAL A 417 -28.75 1.92 4.04
C VAL A 417 -27.87 0.69 3.83
N LYS A 418 -26.56 0.76 4.10
CA LYS A 418 -25.64 -0.38 3.99
C LYS A 418 -26.02 -1.53 4.93
N PHE A 419 -26.47 -1.22 6.15
CA PHE A 419 -26.94 -2.21 7.11
C PHE A 419 -28.42 -2.57 6.96
N GLY A 420 -29.11 -2.05 5.92
CA GLY A 420 -30.50 -2.36 5.64
C GLY A 420 -31.49 -1.73 6.62
N LEU A 421 -31.08 -0.71 7.37
CA LEU A 421 -31.91 0.01 8.33
C LEU A 421 -32.82 1.05 7.64
N ASN A 422 -32.48 1.48 6.42
CA ASN A 422 -33.21 2.48 5.65
C ASN A 422 -33.11 2.20 4.14
N MET A 423 -34.06 2.67 3.34
CA MET A 423 -34.06 2.55 1.87
C MET A 423 -33.99 3.94 1.23
N THR A 424 -33.18 4.10 0.18
CA THR A 424 -33.02 5.40 -0.49
C THR A 424 -33.22 5.32 -1.98
N LYS A 425 -33.75 6.42 -2.54
CA LYS A 425 -33.81 6.67 -3.98
C LYS A 425 -32.65 7.56 -4.47
N ASN A 426 -31.77 8.02 -3.57
CA ASN A 426 -30.68 8.92 -3.92
C ASN A 426 -29.64 8.22 -4.81
N PHE A 427 -29.36 8.79 -5.99
CA PHE A 427 -28.39 8.23 -6.94
C PHE A 427 -27.01 8.09 -6.33
N THR A 428 -26.48 9.16 -5.73
CA THR A 428 -25.13 9.21 -5.17
C THR A 428 -24.93 8.15 -4.09
N LEU A 429 -25.89 7.97 -3.17
CA LEU A 429 -25.78 6.95 -2.13
C LEU A 429 -25.81 5.52 -2.68
N ASN A 430 -26.76 5.23 -3.58
CA ASN A 430 -26.88 3.92 -4.20
C ASN A 430 -25.67 3.60 -5.12
N TRP A 431 -25.14 4.61 -5.81
CA TRP A 431 -23.90 4.50 -6.57
C TRP A 431 -22.72 4.08 -5.69
N LEU A 432 -22.55 4.73 -4.53
CA LEU A 432 -21.50 4.37 -3.57
C LEU A 432 -21.68 2.96 -3.00
N LEU A 433 -22.92 2.53 -2.71
CA LEU A 433 -23.18 1.15 -2.23
C LEU A 433 -22.85 0.08 -3.28
N CYS A 434 -22.96 0.44 -4.57
CA CYS A 434 -22.63 -0.43 -5.69
C CYS A 434 -21.12 -0.49 -5.99
N GLN A 435 -20.30 0.35 -5.35
CA GLN A 435 -18.86 0.33 -5.55
C GLN A 435 -18.23 -0.89 -4.88
N GLU A 436 -17.46 -1.68 -5.65
CA GLU A 436 -16.87 -2.95 -5.19
C GLU A 436 -16.08 -2.80 -3.88
N SER A 437 -15.35 -1.70 -3.71
CA SER A 437 -14.54 -1.42 -2.52
C SER A 437 -15.36 -1.20 -1.23
N LEU A 438 -16.63 -0.85 -1.35
CA LEU A 438 -17.51 -0.64 -0.21
C LEU A 438 -18.39 -1.85 0.08
N GLN A 439 -18.41 -2.84 -0.82
CA GLN A 439 -19.10 -4.10 -0.61
C GLN A 439 -18.31 -5.02 0.33
N ALA A 440 -18.96 -6.07 0.84
CA ALA A 440 -18.24 -7.09 1.59
C ALA A 440 -17.36 -7.92 0.64
N PRO A 441 -16.21 -8.46 1.10
CA PRO A 441 -15.34 -9.27 0.25
C PRO A 441 -16.05 -10.45 -0.41
N SER A 442 -15.84 -10.61 -1.71
CA SER A 442 -16.36 -11.74 -2.49
C SER A 442 -15.84 -13.11 -2.04
N GLN A 443 -16.55 -14.19 -2.39
CA GLN A 443 -16.09 -15.56 -2.12
C GLN A 443 -14.77 -15.89 -2.85
N ASP A 444 -14.57 -15.32 -4.05
CA ASP A 444 -13.36 -15.50 -4.85
C ASP A 444 -12.11 -15.02 -4.14
N PHE A 445 -12.23 -13.95 -3.33
CA PHE A 445 -11.13 -13.47 -2.49
C PHE A 445 -10.64 -14.55 -1.51
N PHE A 446 -11.54 -15.21 -0.79
CA PHE A 446 -11.16 -16.28 0.14
C PHE A 446 -10.63 -17.52 -0.57
N PHE A 447 -11.18 -17.83 -1.75
CA PHE A 447 -10.70 -18.94 -2.57
C PHE A 447 -9.23 -18.73 -3.00
N ARG A 448 -8.89 -17.54 -3.52
CA ARG A 448 -7.51 -17.18 -3.91
C ARG A 448 -6.54 -17.30 -2.74
N LEU A 449 -6.90 -16.77 -1.57
CA LEU A 449 -6.05 -16.85 -0.37
C LEU A 449 -5.87 -18.28 0.15
N THR A 450 -6.87 -19.14 -0.06
CA THR A 450 -6.80 -20.56 0.31
C THR A 450 -5.94 -21.34 -0.67
N GLN A 451 -6.06 -21.05 -1.98
CA GLN A 451 -5.24 -21.68 -3.03
C GLN A 451 -3.75 -21.38 -2.85
N SER A 452 -3.39 -20.18 -2.40
CA SER A 452 -1.99 -19.84 -2.07
C SER A 452 -1.52 -20.39 -0.72
N SER A 453 -2.34 -21.22 -0.04
CA SER A 453 -2.17 -21.74 1.32
C SER A 453 -2.10 -20.69 2.44
N LEU A 454 -2.20 -19.41 2.10
CA LEU A 454 -2.02 -18.30 3.03
C LEU A 454 -3.11 -18.27 4.11
N LEU A 455 -4.39 -18.34 3.72
CA LEU A 455 -5.51 -18.25 4.67
C LEU A 455 -5.50 -19.41 5.70
N PRO A 456 -5.31 -20.68 5.32
CA PRO A 456 -5.21 -21.78 6.27
C PRO A 456 -4.09 -21.59 7.32
N PHE A 457 -2.88 -21.21 6.88
CA PHE A 457 -1.76 -20.99 7.80
C PHE A 457 -1.99 -19.76 8.68
N TYR A 458 -2.56 -18.68 8.14
CA TYR A 458 -2.94 -17.51 8.93
C TYR A 458 -3.94 -17.85 10.03
N VAL A 459 -5.02 -18.54 9.69
CA VAL A 459 -6.06 -18.94 10.65
C VAL A 459 -5.48 -19.86 11.72
N LEU A 460 -4.65 -20.83 11.34
CA LEU A 460 -3.96 -21.71 12.28
C LEU A 460 -3.08 -20.93 13.26
N VAL A 461 -2.23 -20.02 12.74
CA VAL A 461 -1.34 -19.19 13.56
C VAL A 461 -2.15 -18.28 14.49
N LEU A 462 -3.21 -17.65 13.99
CA LEU A 462 -4.09 -16.79 14.76
C LEU A 462 -4.76 -17.56 15.91
N ILE A 463 -5.29 -18.75 15.65
CA ILE A 463 -5.90 -19.62 16.68
C ILE A 463 -4.87 -19.98 17.75
N ILE A 464 -3.66 -20.41 17.36
CA ILE A 464 -2.60 -20.77 18.32
C ILE A 464 -2.21 -19.57 19.19
N CYS A 465 -2.06 -18.39 18.58
CA CYS A 465 -1.76 -17.15 19.30
C CYS A 465 -2.88 -16.75 20.27
N LEU A 466 -4.15 -16.81 19.84
CA LEU A 466 -5.31 -16.50 20.69
C LEU A 466 -5.44 -17.48 21.86
N LEU A 467 -5.28 -18.77 21.62
CA LEU A 467 -5.31 -19.77 22.69
C LEU A 467 -4.14 -19.61 23.66
N SER A 468 -2.95 -19.29 23.16
CA SER A 468 -1.80 -18.99 24.03
C SER A 468 -2.05 -17.75 24.90
N MET A 469 -2.66 -16.70 24.32
CA MET A 469 -3.06 -15.49 25.04
C MET A 469 -4.07 -15.77 26.13
N THR A 470 -5.14 -16.49 25.80
CA THR A 470 -6.20 -16.88 26.72
C THR A 470 -5.66 -17.78 27.84
N GLN A 471 -4.76 -18.72 27.54
CA GLN A 471 -4.09 -19.54 28.56
C GLN A 471 -3.24 -18.70 29.53
N VAL A 472 -2.54 -17.69 29.02
CA VAL A 472 -1.74 -16.77 29.83
C VAL A 472 -2.65 -15.93 30.72
N PHE A 473 -3.76 -15.42 30.19
CA PHE A 473 -4.78 -14.69 30.93
C PHE A 473 -5.37 -15.54 32.08
N PHE A 474 -5.88 -16.74 31.78
CA PHE A 474 -6.45 -17.63 32.80
C PHE A 474 -5.45 -18.07 33.87
N ARG A 475 -4.20 -18.36 33.50
CA ARG A 475 -3.15 -18.71 34.49
C ARG A 475 -2.84 -17.56 35.43
N ARG A 476 -2.88 -16.31 34.94
CA ARG A 476 -2.65 -15.10 35.72
C ARG A 476 -3.82 -14.83 36.67
N MET A 477 -5.06 -14.95 36.19
CA MET A 477 -6.27 -14.89 37.01
C MET A 477 -6.26 -15.96 38.12
N SER A 478 -5.75 -17.16 37.83
CA SER A 478 -5.58 -18.25 38.82
C SER A 478 -4.45 -18.00 39.84
N GLY A 479 -3.76 -16.85 39.82
CA GLY A 479 -2.79 -16.45 40.84
C GLY A 479 -1.45 -17.18 40.83
N LYS A 480 -1.13 -17.99 39.81
CA LYS A 480 0.13 -18.74 39.75
C LYS A 480 1.31 -17.81 39.42
N SER A 481 2.34 -17.83 40.27
CA SER A 481 3.53 -16.96 40.18
C SER A 481 4.36 -17.16 38.90
N LYS A 482 4.98 -16.06 38.46
CA LYS A 482 5.80 -15.92 37.24
C LYS A 482 7.19 -16.56 37.48
N LYS A 483 7.69 -17.35 36.53
CA LYS A 483 9.14 -17.62 36.44
C LYS A 483 9.84 -16.36 35.90
N GLU A 484 10.96 -15.95 36.49
CA GLU A 484 11.69 -14.72 36.12
C GLU A 484 12.37 -14.76 34.74
N THR A 485 12.59 -15.95 34.18
CA THR A 485 13.20 -16.13 32.85
C THR A 485 12.38 -17.12 32.03
N VAL A 486 11.70 -16.62 30.99
CA VAL A 486 11.05 -17.46 29.98
C VAL A 486 12.14 -17.99 29.05
N THR A 487 12.48 -19.27 29.16
CA THR A 487 13.37 -19.93 28.20
C THR A 487 12.58 -20.37 26.97
N LEU A 488 13.25 -20.61 25.83
CA LEU A 488 12.60 -21.16 24.62
C LEU A 488 11.82 -22.46 24.93
N GLU A 489 12.28 -23.20 25.94
CA GLU A 489 11.67 -24.42 26.46
C GLU A 489 10.29 -24.19 27.09
N ASP A 490 9.95 -22.98 27.54
CA ASP A 490 8.64 -22.68 28.13
C ASP A 490 7.53 -22.56 27.08
N GLY A 491 7.85 -22.23 25.82
CA GLY A 491 6.91 -22.21 24.69
C GLY A 491 5.68 -21.34 24.96
N ARG A 492 5.89 -20.05 25.28
CA ARG A 492 4.80 -19.12 25.67
C ARG A 492 4.81 -17.86 24.81
N ILE A 493 4.41 -18.03 23.56
CA ILE A 493 4.31 -16.95 22.58
C ILE A 493 3.39 -15.81 23.07
N GLY A 494 2.32 -16.12 23.79
CA GLY A 494 1.36 -15.16 24.36
C GLY A 494 1.87 -14.32 25.54
N GLU A 495 3.15 -14.39 25.91
CA GLU A 495 3.76 -13.49 26.90
C GLU A 495 4.57 -12.34 26.27
N ARG A 496 4.78 -12.36 24.95
CA ARG A 496 5.56 -11.38 24.18
C ARG A 496 4.69 -10.20 23.72
N PRO A 497 4.90 -8.97 24.24
CA PRO A 497 4.00 -7.85 24.00
C PRO A 497 3.84 -7.47 22.52
N GLU A 498 4.90 -7.60 21.72
CA GLU A 498 4.84 -7.32 20.28
C GLU A 498 3.84 -8.23 19.56
N ILE A 499 3.74 -9.51 19.96
CA ILE A 499 2.82 -10.47 19.34
C ILE A 499 1.38 -10.20 19.77
N ILE A 500 1.17 -9.84 21.04
CA ILE A 500 -0.14 -9.46 21.58
C ILE A 500 -0.71 -8.30 20.79
N TYR A 501 0.11 -7.25 20.59
CA TYR A 501 -0.25 -6.10 19.76
C TYR A 501 -0.69 -6.54 18.36
N HIS A 502 0.12 -7.37 17.68
CA HIS A 502 -0.21 -7.76 16.32
C HIS A 502 -1.48 -8.63 16.22
N VAL A 503 -1.75 -9.48 17.21
CA VAL A 503 -2.97 -10.30 17.30
C VAL A 503 -4.21 -9.42 17.50
N ILE A 504 -4.16 -8.45 18.40
CA ILE A 504 -5.26 -7.51 18.62
C ILE A 504 -5.49 -6.67 17.36
N HIS A 505 -4.41 -6.13 16.80
CA HIS A 505 -4.48 -5.26 15.63
C HIS A 505 -5.00 -5.99 14.39
N THR A 506 -4.60 -7.24 14.13
CA THR A 506 -5.15 -8.03 13.00
C THR A 506 -6.62 -8.37 13.18
N LEU A 507 -7.11 -8.56 14.41
CA LEU A 507 -8.52 -8.80 14.66
C LEU A 507 -9.37 -7.57 14.38
N LEU A 508 -8.92 -6.38 14.81
CA LEU A 508 -9.60 -5.12 14.55
C LEU A 508 -9.56 -4.73 13.07
N LEU A 509 -8.40 -4.90 12.41
CA LEU A 509 -8.26 -4.61 10.99
C LEU A 509 -9.03 -5.63 10.13
N GLY A 510 -8.97 -6.91 10.51
CA GLY A 510 -9.67 -7.99 9.84
C GLY A 510 -11.19 -7.88 9.93
N SER A 511 -11.74 -7.53 11.11
CA SER A 511 -13.19 -7.33 11.24
C SER A 511 -13.69 -6.21 10.32
N LEU A 512 -12.91 -5.14 10.19
CA LEU A 512 -13.26 -4.04 9.30
C LEU A 512 -13.09 -4.41 7.81
N ALA A 513 -12.07 -5.21 7.47
CA ALA A 513 -11.89 -5.74 6.12
C ALA A 513 -13.02 -6.69 5.71
N MET A 514 -13.64 -7.41 6.65
CA MET A 514 -14.84 -8.22 6.37
C MET A 514 -16.08 -7.36 6.06
N LEU A 515 -16.13 -6.11 6.53
CA LEU A 515 -17.23 -5.18 6.25
C LEU A 515 -17.06 -4.44 4.92
N MET A 516 -15.82 -4.25 4.46
CA MET A 516 -15.48 -3.44 3.28
C MET A 516 -14.27 -4.02 2.53
N GLU A 517 -14.50 -4.47 1.30
CA GLU A 517 -13.48 -5.09 0.46
C GLU A 517 -12.31 -4.16 0.16
N GLY A 518 -12.53 -2.86 0.06
CA GLY A 518 -11.49 -1.88 -0.22
C GLY A 518 -10.40 -1.80 0.86
N LEU A 519 -10.63 -2.35 2.05
CA LEU A 519 -9.62 -2.44 3.11
C LEU A 519 -8.76 -3.71 3.04
N LYS A 520 -9.05 -4.64 2.14
CA LYS A 520 -8.27 -5.87 2.00
C LYS A 520 -6.79 -5.58 1.73
N PHE A 521 -6.46 -4.51 1.02
CA PHE A 521 -5.07 -4.14 0.69
C PHE A 521 -4.26 -3.68 1.91
N ILE A 522 -4.93 -3.28 3.00
CA ILE A 522 -4.26 -2.98 4.29
C ILE A 522 -4.11 -4.28 5.10
N TRP A 523 -5.12 -5.14 5.05
CA TRP A 523 -5.18 -6.36 5.86
C TRP A 523 -4.38 -7.54 5.29
N THR A 524 -4.51 -7.86 4.00
CA THR A 524 -3.86 -9.00 3.36
C THR A 524 -2.32 -8.99 3.48
N PRO A 525 -1.61 -7.87 3.29
CA PRO A 525 -0.16 -7.82 3.52
C PRO A 525 0.22 -8.12 4.98
N TYR A 526 -0.61 -7.68 5.92
CA TYR A 526 -0.47 -7.99 7.34
C TYR A 526 -0.69 -9.48 7.64
N VAL A 527 -1.66 -10.10 6.95
CA VAL A 527 -1.92 -11.55 6.96
C VAL A 527 -0.71 -12.34 6.45
N CYS A 528 -0.09 -11.92 5.33
CA CYS A 528 1.15 -12.52 4.80
C CYS A 528 2.27 -12.52 5.83
N MET A 529 2.48 -11.37 6.48
CA MET A 529 3.50 -11.17 7.50
C MET A 529 3.26 -12.06 8.73
N LEU A 530 2.02 -12.11 9.24
CA LEU A 530 1.67 -12.89 10.42
C LEU A 530 1.72 -14.39 10.19
N ALA A 531 1.20 -14.86 9.05
CA ALA A 531 1.29 -16.27 8.69
C ALA A 531 2.75 -16.72 8.62
N ALA A 532 3.62 -15.90 8.00
CA ALA A 532 5.03 -16.23 7.83
C ALA A 532 5.78 -16.23 9.16
N PHE A 533 5.51 -15.24 10.02
CA PHE A 533 6.01 -15.22 11.38
C PHE A 533 5.67 -16.53 12.11
N GLY A 534 4.40 -16.94 12.08
CA GLY A 534 3.94 -18.08 12.87
C GLY A 534 4.58 -19.39 12.43
N VAL A 535 4.59 -19.67 11.12
CA VAL A 535 5.16 -20.88 10.55
C VAL A 535 6.68 -20.96 10.75
N CYS A 536 7.38 -19.83 10.75
CA CYS A 536 8.83 -19.78 10.94
C CYS A 536 9.28 -19.63 12.41
N SER A 537 8.36 -19.46 13.37
CA SER A 537 8.73 -19.20 14.76
C SER A 537 8.91 -20.51 15.55
N PRO A 538 10.12 -20.80 16.08
CA PRO A 538 10.35 -22.03 16.85
C PRO A 538 9.53 -22.05 18.15
N GLU A 539 9.20 -20.88 18.71
CA GLU A 539 8.37 -20.78 19.91
C GLU A 539 6.93 -21.23 19.70
N LEU A 540 6.33 -20.93 18.55
CA LEU A 540 4.96 -21.33 18.25
C LEU A 540 4.89 -22.85 18.03
N TRP A 541 5.89 -23.42 17.35
CA TRP A 541 6.05 -24.88 17.26
C TRP A 541 6.20 -25.52 18.64
N MET A 542 7.01 -24.92 19.54
CA MET A 542 7.12 -25.41 20.92
C MET A 542 5.79 -25.35 21.68
N THR A 543 5.01 -24.27 21.54
CA THR A 543 3.68 -24.15 22.14
C THR A 543 2.75 -25.25 21.62
N LEU A 544 2.76 -25.50 20.31
CA LEU A 544 1.93 -26.51 19.66
C LEU A 544 2.31 -27.94 20.09
N LEU A 545 3.61 -28.28 20.07
CA LEU A 545 4.13 -29.60 20.48
C LEU A 545 3.76 -29.92 21.94
N LYS A 546 3.80 -28.91 22.82
CA LYS A 546 3.37 -29.06 24.22
C LYS A 546 1.88 -29.36 24.34
N TRP A 547 1.05 -28.66 23.58
CA TRP A 547 -0.39 -28.87 23.61
C TRP A 547 -0.77 -30.27 23.09
N LEU A 548 -0.08 -30.73 22.04
CA LEU A 548 -0.23 -32.08 21.48
C LEU A 548 0.39 -33.19 22.36
N ARG A 549 1.01 -32.83 23.50
CA ARG A 549 1.66 -33.75 24.45
C ARG A 549 2.65 -34.73 23.79
N LEU A 550 3.32 -34.30 22.71
CA LEU A 550 4.30 -35.13 22.00
C LEU A 550 5.57 -35.27 22.87
N ARG A 551 5.71 -36.42 23.55
CA ARG A 551 6.93 -36.81 24.28
C ARG A 551 8.02 -37.19 23.28
N THR A 552 8.75 -36.20 22.81
CA THR A 552 9.96 -36.39 21.99
C THR A 552 11.19 -36.14 22.86
N VAL A 553 12.30 -36.83 22.56
CA VAL A 553 13.53 -36.79 23.39
C VAL A 553 14.13 -35.38 23.43
N HIS A 554 14.00 -34.59 22.36
CA HIS A 554 14.44 -33.19 22.29
C HIS A 554 13.42 -32.29 21.57
N PRO A 555 12.34 -31.83 22.25
CA PRO A 555 11.27 -31.04 21.62
C PRO A 555 11.77 -29.70 21.07
N MET A 556 12.81 -29.11 21.69
CA MET A 556 13.44 -27.87 21.24
C MET A 556 14.13 -28.02 19.88
N LEU A 557 14.87 -29.12 19.69
CA LEU A 557 15.53 -29.41 18.41
C LEU A 557 14.50 -29.68 17.33
N LEU A 558 13.44 -30.43 17.65
CA LEU A 558 12.34 -30.67 16.72
C LEU A 558 11.63 -29.37 16.30
N ALA A 559 11.32 -28.48 17.24
CA ALA A 559 10.70 -27.19 16.92
C ALA A 559 11.61 -26.32 16.06
N LEU A 560 12.92 -26.33 16.30
CA LEU A 560 13.89 -25.62 15.46
C LEU A 560 13.93 -26.21 14.04
N ILE A 561 13.96 -27.53 13.92
CA ILE A 561 13.93 -28.22 12.62
C ILE A 561 12.63 -27.91 11.88
N LEU A 562 11.47 -28.01 12.54
CA LEU A 562 10.17 -27.70 11.94
C LEU A 562 10.07 -26.24 11.50
N SER A 563 10.59 -25.31 12.31
CA SER A 563 10.62 -23.87 11.99
C SER A 563 11.48 -23.49 10.80
N MET A 564 12.30 -24.43 10.28
CA MET A 564 13.10 -24.26 9.08
C MET A 564 12.60 -25.14 7.93
N ALA A 565 12.27 -26.41 8.21
CA ALA A 565 11.83 -27.38 7.21
C ALA A 565 10.46 -27.03 6.63
N VAL A 566 9.47 -26.71 7.46
CA VAL A 566 8.10 -26.41 7.00
C VAL A 566 8.06 -25.16 6.11
N PRO A 567 8.63 -24.00 6.50
CA PRO A 567 8.68 -22.85 5.60
C PRO A 567 9.46 -23.11 4.30
N THR A 568 10.53 -23.93 4.35
CA THR A 568 11.30 -24.27 3.15
C THR A 568 10.50 -25.14 2.19
N ILE A 569 9.76 -26.12 2.69
CA ILE A 569 8.87 -26.96 1.88
C ILE A 569 7.75 -26.11 1.26
N ILE A 570 7.12 -25.24 2.06
CA ILE A 570 6.09 -24.31 1.57
C ILE A 570 6.69 -23.40 0.50
N GLY A 571 7.84 -22.78 0.75
CA GLY A 571 8.52 -21.90 -0.21
C GLY A 571 8.84 -22.60 -1.53
N LEU A 572 9.36 -23.84 -1.48
CA LEU A 572 9.63 -24.65 -2.67
C LEU A 572 8.36 -25.07 -3.41
N SER A 573 7.30 -25.40 -2.68
CA SER A 573 6.00 -25.74 -3.26
C SER A 573 5.39 -24.55 -3.98
N LEU A 574 5.38 -23.38 -3.33
CA LEU A 574 4.89 -22.13 -3.90
C LEU A 574 5.72 -21.71 -5.12
N TRP A 575 7.05 -21.84 -5.04
CA TRP A 575 7.92 -21.62 -6.18
C TRP A 575 7.56 -22.54 -7.35
N LYS A 576 7.46 -23.85 -7.12
CA LYS A 576 7.13 -24.81 -8.17
C LYS A 576 5.77 -24.56 -8.82
N GLU A 577 4.76 -24.18 -8.03
CA GLU A 577 3.39 -24.00 -8.54
C GLU A 577 3.16 -22.62 -9.16
N PHE A 578 3.56 -21.54 -8.48
CA PHE A 578 3.19 -20.18 -8.85
C PHE A 578 4.26 -19.46 -9.66
N PHE A 579 5.54 -19.79 -9.54
CA PHE A 579 6.58 -19.14 -10.34
C PHE A 579 6.37 -19.35 -11.85
N PRO A 580 6.09 -20.57 -12.35
CA PRO A 580 5.79 -20.76 -13.77
C PRO A 580 4.56 -19.96 -14.21
N ARG A 581 3.49 -19.96 -13.41
CA ARG A 581 2.27 -19.19 -13.69
C ARG A 581 2.57 -17.70 -13.79
N LEU A 582 3.34 -17.14 -12.85
CA LEU A 582 3.72 -15.73 -12.85
C LEU A 582 4.54 -15.36 -14.08
N ILE A 583 5.50 -16.20 -14.48
CA ILE A 583 6.30 -15.97 -15.68
C ILE A 583 5.45 -16.09 -16.94
N THR A 584 4.55 -17.07 -17.02
CA THR A 584 3.62 -17.22 -18.15
C THR A 584 2.68 -16.02 -18.26
N GLU A 585 2.09 -15.58 -17.14
CA GLU A 585 1.30 -14.35 -17.08
C GLU A 585 2.13 -13.16 -17.56
N LEU A 586 3.36 -12.99 -17.07
CA LEU A 586 4.26 -11.92 -17.51
C LEU A 586 4.65 -12.00 -19.00
N THR A 587 4.67 -13.19 -19.61
CA THR A 587 4.97 -13.36 -21.04
C THR A 587 3.75 -13.22 -21.94
N GLU A 588 2.57 -13.58 -21.43
CA GLU A 588 1.29 -13.54 -22.16
C GLU A 588 0.46 -12.29 -21.84
N LEU A 589 1.00 -11.37 -21.03
CA LEU A 589 0.39 -10.08 -20.72
C LEU A 589 -0.03 -9.39 -22.02
N GLN A 590 -1.35 -9.29 -22.22
CA GLN A 590 -1.90 -8.58 -23.35
C GLN A 590 -1.56 -7.11 -23.23
N GLU A 591 -1.02 -6.55 -24.30
CA GLU A 591 -0.72 -5.13 -24.40
C GLU A 591 -2.02 -4.32 -24.23
N PHE A 592 -2.01 -3.40 -23.28
CA PHE A 592 -3.07 -2.41 -23.15
C PHE A 592 -2.89 -1.35 -24.23
N TYR A 593 -3.75 -1.38 -25.25
CA TYR A 593 -3.80 -0.38 -26.30
C TYR A 593 -5.24 0.04 -26.56
N ASP A 594 -5.52 1.33 -26.35
CA ASP A 594 -6.84 1.94 -26.54
C ASP A 594 -6.77 2.96 -27.69
N PRO A 595 -6.91 2.51 -28.95
CA PRO A 595 -6.84 3.39 -30.11
C PRO A 595 -7.97 4.40 -30.15
N ASP A 596 -9.15 4.05 -29.63
CA ASP A 596 -10.34 4.92 -29.67
C ASP A 596 -10.12 6.15 -28.78
N THR A 597 -9.51 5.98 -27.60
CA THR A 597 -9.16 7.11 -26.73
C THR A 597 -8.03 7.95 -27.32
N VAL A 598 -7.01 7.32 -27.93
CA VAL A 598 -5.91 8.04 -28.61
C VAL A 598 -6.45 8.93 -29.74
N GLU A 599 -7.35 8.40 -30.56
CA GLU A 599 -7.99 9.12 -31.65
C GLU A 599 -8.82 10.30 -31.13
N LEU A 600 -9.62 10.07 -30.08
CA LEU A 600 -10.41 11.12 -29.42
C LEU A 600 -9.53 12.25 -28.90
N MET A 601 -8.47 11.94 -28.14
CA MET A 601 -7.57 12.97 -27.60
C MET A 601 -6.85 13.73 -28.71
N THR A 602 -6.46 13.04 -29.78
CA THR A 602 -5.84 13.65 -30.95
C THR A 602 -6.80 14.60 -31.66
N TRP A 603 -8.08 14.20 -31.81
CA TRP A 603 -9.12 15.05 -32.38
C TRP A 603 -9.35 16.30 -31.52
N ILE A 604 -9.47 16.16 -30.20
CA ILE A 604 -9.64 17.31 -29.29
C ILE A 604 -8.48 18.29 -29.44
N LYS A 605 -7.23 17.82 -29.40
CA LYS A 605 -6.04 18.68 -29.54
C LYS A 605 -5.99 19.43 -30.87
N ARG A 606 -6.52 18.84 -31.96
CA ARG A 606 -6.43 19.41 -33.31
C ARG A 606 -7.60 20.30 -33.69
N GLN A 607 -8.82 19.97 -33.24
CA GLN A 607 -10.05 20.61 -33.73
C GLN A 607 -10.79 21.43 -32.67
N ALA A 608 -10.57 21.19 -31.37
CA ALA A 608 -11.31 21.89 -30.33
C ALA A 608 -10.69 23.28 -30.04
N PRO A 609 -11.51 24.34 -29.87
CA PRO A 609 -11.03 25.64 -29.40
C PRO A 609 -10.37 25.54 -28.02
N VAL A 610 -9.32 26.34 -27.77
CA VAL A 610 -8.55 26.31 -26.51
C VAL A 610 -9.40 26.64 -25.27
N ALA A 611 -10.42 27.48 -25.42
CA ALA A 611 -11.33 27.86 -24.34
C ALA A 611 -12.55 26.93 -24.20
N ALA A 612 -12.59 25.81 -24.93
CA ALA A 612 -13.73 24.90 -24.90
C ALA A 612 -13.83 24.14 -23.57
N VAL A 613 -15.06 23.95 -23.11
CA VAL A 613 -15.39 23.14 -21.93
C VAL A 613 -16.01 21.82 -22.36
N PHE A 614 -15.45 20.72 -21.87
CA PHE A 614 -15.94 19.36 -22.14
C PHE A 614 -16.78 18.81 -20.99
N ALA A 615 -17.85 18.10 -21.34
CA ALA A 615 -18.71 17.35 -20.43
C ALA A 615 -18.79 15.87 -20.84
N GLY A 616 -18.81 14.98 -19.84
CA GLY A 616 -18.90 13.53 -20.03
C GLY A 616 -18.71 12.81 -18.69
N SER A 617 -18.40 11.51 -18.71
CA SER A 617 -18.14 10.81 -17.44
C SER A 617 -16.96 11.43 -16.68
N PRO A 618 -17.04 11.51 -15.34
CA PRO A 618 -15.96 12.02 -14.51
C PRO A 618 -14.61 11.34 -14.79
N GLN A 619 -14.61 10.04 -15.12
CA GLN A 619 -13.39 9.27 -15.39
C GLN A 619 -12.72 9.72 -16.69
N LEU A 620 -13.50 9.89 -17.76
CA LEU A 620 -12.98 10.39 -19.03
C LEU A 620 -12.52 11.85 -18.92
N MET A 621 -13.23 12.67 -18.15
CA MET A 621 -12.82 14.07 -17.91
C MET A 621 -11.44 14.16 -17.26
N GLY A 622 -11.09 13.21 -16.37
CA GLY A 622 -9.74 13.11 -15.82
C GLY A 622 -8.66 12.95 -16.90
N VAL A 623 -8.90 12.05 -17.85
CA VAL A 623 -7.99 11.78 -18.97
C VAL A 623 -7.90 12.97 -19.92
N ILE A 624 -9.02 13.62 -20.26
CA ILE A 624 -9.04 14.83 -21.10
C ILE A 624 -8.23 15.93 -20.43
N LYS A 625 -8.41 16.14 -19.12
CA LYS A 625 -7.66 17.16 -18.39
C LYS A 625 -6.16 16.90 -18.45
N LEU A 626 -5.72 15.66 -18.23
CA LEU A 626 -4.31 15.29 -18.30
C LEU A 626 -3.75 15.47 -19.72
N CYS A 627 -4.38 14.81 -20.70
CA CYS A 627 -3.84 14.69 -22.05
C CYS A 627 -3.86 16.02 -22.79
N THR A 628 -4.94 16.79 -22.63
CA THR A 628 -5.17 18.02 -23.39
C THR A 628 -4.89 19.26 -22.56
N GLY A 629 -5.29 19.29 -21.28
CA GLY A 629 -5.23 20.48 -20.42
C GLY A 629 -6.53 21.29 -20.40
N TRP A 630 -7.54 20.91 -21.19
CA TRP A 630 -8.80 21.65 -21.33
C TRP A 630 -9.62 21.65 -20.04
N THR A 631 -10.49 22.65 -19.91
CA THR A 631 -11.41 22.77 -18.79
C THR A 631 -12.52 21.72 -18.92
N VAL A 632 -12.86 21.06 -17.80
CA VAL A 632 -13.88 20.02 -17.75
C VAL A 632 -15.03 20.42 -16.82
N THR A 633 -16.21 19.82 -17.03
CA THR A 633 -17.35 20.06 -16.13
C THR A 633 -17.28 19.26 -14.85
N SER A 634 -16.73 18.05 -14.89
CA SER A 634 -16.76 17.08 -13.79
C SER A 634 -15.38 16.50 -13.55
N LEU A 635 -15.14 16.04 -12.32
CA LEU A 635 -13.94 15.31 -11.93
C LEU A 635 -14.34 14.08 -11.11
N PRO A 636 -13.53 13.02 -11.08
CA PRO A 636 -13.78 11.83 -10.28
C PRO A 636 -13.46 12.09 -8.78
N LEU A 637 -13.88 13.24 -8.24
CA LEU A 637 -13.76 13.58 -6.83
C LEU A 637 -15.08 13.37 -6.11
N TYR A 638 -15.09 12.43 -5.15
CA TYR A 638 -16.29 11.97 -4.46
C TYR A 638 -16.45 12.52 -3.04
N SER A 639 -15.75 13.59 -2.70
CA SER A 639 -15.66 14.10 -1.33
C SER A 639 -16.25 15.48 -1.10
N ASP A 640 -16.63 16.14 -2.19
CA ASP A 640 -17.24 17.46 -2.19
C ASP A 640 -18.66 17.25 -2.69
N ASP A 641 -19.64 17.58 -1.85
CA ASP A 641 -21.05 17.35 -2.14
C ASP A 641 -21.50 18.07 -3.43
N ASP A 642 -20.96 19.26 -3.71
CA ASP A 642 -21.28 19.99 -4.94
C ASP A 642 -20.71 19.26 -6.17
N LEU A 643 -19.52 18.66 -6.05
CA LEU A 643 -18.92 17.88 -7.14
C LEU A 643 -19.66 16.55 -7.36
N LEU A 644 -20.12 15.90 -6.29
CA LEU A 644 -20.99 14.73 -6.37
C LEU A 644 -22.31 15.06 -7.08
N GLN A 645 -22.97 16.13 -6.68
CA GLN A 645 -24.20 16.59 -7.32
C GLN A 645 -23.97 16.97 -8.78
N ARG A 646 -22.84 17.63 -9.08
CA ARG A 646 -22.44 17.95 -10.44
C ARG A 646 -22.22 16.70 -11.28
N ASN A 647 -21.55 15.69 -10.73
CA ASN A 647 -21.34 14.41 -11.41
C ASN A 647 -22.67 13.72 -11.69
N GLU A 648 -23.59 13.67 -10.73
CA GLU A 648 -24.95 13.15 -10.91
C GLU A 648 -25.69 13.89 -12.03
N ASN A 649 -25.64 15.24 -12.04
CA ASN A 649 -26.25 16.06 -13.08
C ASN A 649 -25.69 15.74 -14.47
N ILE A 650 -24.37 15.61 -14.60
CA ILE A 650 -23.75 15.24 -15.89
C ILE A 650 -24.10 13.80 -16.29
N TYR A 651 -24.20 12.85 -15.35
CA TYR A 651 -24.64 11.49 -15.64
C TYR A 651 -26.08 11.40 -16.16
N GLN A 652 -26.91 12.44 -15.97
CA GLN A 652 -28.28 12.47 -16.52
C GLN A 652 -28.32 12.29 -18.05
N ILE A 653 -27.21 12.47 -18.78
CA ILE A 653 -27.12 12.12 -20.20
C ILE A 653 -27.41 10.63 -20.49
N TYR A 654 -27.28 9.76 -19.48
CA TYR A 654 -27.62 8.34 -19.58
C TYR A 654 -29.04 8.01 -19.07
N SER A 655 -29.82 9.01 -18.68
CA SER A 655 -31.19 8.86 -18.17
C SER A 655 -32.26 8.96 -19.27
N LYS A 656 -33.52 8.69 -18.92
CA LYS A 656 -34.70 8.85 -19.80
C LYS A 656 -35.33 10.24 -19.72
N ARG A 657 -34.55 11.28 -20.03
CA ARG A 657 -34.97 12.70 -20.00
C ARG A 657 -34.99 13.33 -21.40
N SER A 658 -35.70 14.46 -21.52
CA SER A 658 -35.82 15.21 -22.77
C SER A 658 -34.49 15.85 -23.20
N ALA A 659 -34.34 16.11 -24.50
CA ALA A 659 -33.17 16.84 -25.02
C ALA A 659 -33.03 18.24 -24.40
N GLU A 660 -34.15 18.92 -24.14
CA GLU A 660 -34.17 20.26 -23.53
C GLU A 660 -33.65 20.25 -22.09
N ASP A 661 -34.05 19.26 -21.28
CA ASP A 661 -33.60 19.14 -19.89
C ASP A 661 -32.08 18.92 -19.83
N ILE A 662 -31.57 18.02 -20.67
CA ILE A 662 -30.13 17.74 -20.75
C ILE A 662 -29.37 18.98 -21.25
N TYR A 663 -29.91 19.68 -22.24
CA TYR A 663 -29.34 20.92 -22.73
C TYR A 663 -29.25 21.99 -21.63
N LYS A 664 -30.31 22.17 -20.81
CA LYS A 664 -30.31 23.08 -19.65
C LYS A 664 -29.24 22.72 -18.63
N ILE A 665 -29.07 21.43 -18.33
CA ILE A 665 -28.02 20.96 -17.41
C ILE A 665 -26.63 21.31 -17.95
N LEU A 666 -26.34 20.98 -19.21
CA LEU A 666 -25.02 21.20 -19.81
C LEU A 666 -24.68 22.69 -19.95
N THR A 667 -25.66 23.50 -20.36
CA THR A 667 -25.48 24.96 -20.48
C THR A 667 -25.30 25.64 -19.13
N SER A 668 -25.94 25.13 -18.05
CA SER A 668 -25.71 25.64 -16.69
C SER A 668 -24.25 25.54 -16.25
N TYR A 669 -23.51 24.55 -16.77
CA TYR A 669 -22.09 24.34 -16.54
C TYR A 669 -21.18 24.92 -17.63
N LYS A 670 -21.75 25.68 -18.58
CA LYS A 670 -21.06 26.24 -19.75
C LYS A 670 -20.33 25.20 -20.60
N ALA A 671 -20.87 23.98 -20.71
CA ALA A 671 -20.29 22.95 -21.58
C ALA A 671 -20.44 23.33 -23.06
N ASN A 672 -19.36 23.23 -23.83
CA ASN A 672 -19.37 23.43 -25.28
C ASN A 672 -19.46 22.12 -26.06
N TYR A 673 -18.87 21.06 -25.49
CA TYR A 673 -18.86 19.73 -26.08
C TYR A 673 -19.34 18.70 -25.06
N LEU A 674 -20.19 17.79 -25.50
CA LEU A 674 -20.67 16.63 -24.77
C LEU A 674 -20.05 15.37 -25.39
N ILE A 675 -19.49 14.50 -24.55
CA ILE A 675 -18.99 13.19 -24.95
C ILE A 675 -19.87 12.12 -24.33
N VAL A 676 -20.43 11.28 -25.19
CA VAL A 676 -21.25 10.12 -24.81
C VAL A 676 -20.45 8.85 -25.05
N GLU A 677 -20.31 8.04 -24.01
CA GLU A 677 -19.58 6.77 -24.05
C GLU A 677 -20.53 5.62 -24.37
N ASP A 678 -20.17 4.82 -25.38
CA ASP A 678 -20.98 3.68 -25.80
C ASP A 678 -21.04 2.60 -24.70
N ALA A 679 -19.92 2.37 -24.01
CA ALA A 679 -19.80 1.38 -22.94
C ALA A 679 -20.79 1.61 -21.78
N ILE A 680 -21.01 2.87 -21.38
CA ILE A 680 -21.97 3.23 -20.31
C ILE A 680 -23.41 3.19 -20.86
N CYS A 681 -23.63 3.71 -22.06
CA CYS A 681 -24.96 3.77 -22.66
C CYS A 681 -25.55 2.36 -22.90
N ASN A 682 -24.71 1.42 -23.35
CA ASN A 682 -25.09 0.05 -23.71
C ASN A 682 -24.74 -0.99 -22.63
N GLU A 683 -24.43 -0.58 -21.39
CA GLU A 683 -23.97 -1.50 -20.35
C GLU A 683 -24.99 -2.62 -20.07
N LEU A 684 -24.63 -3.88 -20.37
CA LEU A 684 -25.46 -5.07 -20.17
C LEU A 684 -25.14 -5.85 -18.88
N GLY A 685 -24.44 -5.22 -17.92
CA GLY A 685 -23.89 -5.86 -16.72
C GLY A 685 -24.86 -6.78 -15.96
N THR A 686 -24.29 -7.82 -15.34
CA THR A 686 -25.01 -8.91 -14.65
C THR A 686 -25.59 -8.51 -13.29
N THR A 687 -25.11 -7.42 -12.68
CA THR A 687 -25.59 -6.90 -11.38
C THR A 687 -26.77 -5.95 -11.57
N ARG A 688 -27.98 -6.51 -11.59
CA ARG A 688 -29.24 -5.75 -11.65
C ARG A 688 -29.28 -4.73 -10.49
N GLY A 689 -29.48 -3.45 -10.78
CA GLY A 689 -29.62 -2.40 -9.77
C GLY A 689 -28.36 -1.58 -9.47
N CYS A 690 -27.20 -1.89 -10.07
CA CYS A 690 -25.95 -1.14 -9.86
C CYS A 690 -25.39 -0.43 -11.09
N ARG A 691 -26.07 -0.53 -12.24
CA ARG A 691 -25.67 0.17 -13.47
C ARG A 691 -26.02 1.65 -13.34
N VAL A 692 -25.20 2.54 -13.93
CA VAL A 692 -25.45 4.00 -13.93
C VAL A 692 -26.90 4.29 -14.35
N LYS A 693 -27.34 3.64 -15.44
CA LYS A 693 -28.70 3.79 -15.98
C LYS A 693 -29.81 3.35 -15.03
N ASP A 694 -29.61 2.26 -14.28
CA ASP A 694 -30.62 1.72 -13.36
C ASP A 694 -30.76 2.68 -12.17
N LEU A 695 -29.63 3.16 -11.66
CA LEU A 695 -29.57 4.09 -10.54
C LEU A 695 -30.19 5.44 -10.89
N LEU A 696 -29.95 5.95 -12.11
CA LEU A 696 -30.60 7.16 -12.61
C LEU A 696 -32.11 6.95 -12.83
N ASP A 697 -32.51 5.77 -13.30
CA ASP A 697 -33.93 5.47 -13.49
C ASP A 697 -34.66 5.36 -12.14
N ILE A 698 -34.03 4.86 -11.09
CA ILE A 698 -34.56 4.88 -9.71
C ILE A 698 -34.60 6.30 -9.14
N ALA A 699 -33.52 7.07 -9.28
CA ALA A 699 -33.41 8.41 -8.72
C ALA A 699 -34.39 9.41 -9.35
N ASN A 700 -34.64 9.28 -10.65
CA ASN A 700 -35.62 10.10 -11.36
C ASN A 700 -37.06 9.54 -11.27
N GLY A 701 -37.28 8.40 -10.61
CA GLY A 701 -38.59 7.76 -10.52
C GLY A 701 -39.11 7.20 -11.86
N HIS A 702 -38.23 6.92 -12.82
CA HIS A 702 -38.57 6.29 -14.10
C HIS A 702 -38.89 4.79 -13.98
N VAL A 703 -38.51 4.16 -12.86
CA VAL A 703 -38.86 2.78 -12.50
C VAL A 703 -39.11 2.74 -11.00
N VAL A 704 -40.33 2.37 -10.58
CA VAL A 704 -40.67 2.15 -9.17
C VAL A 704 -40.98 0.67 -8.99
N PHE A 705 -40.13 -0.06 -8.27
CA PHE A 705 -40.45 -1.40 -7.78
C PHE A 705 -41.22 -1.25 -6.46
N GLU A 706 -42.52 -0.99 -6.53
CA GLU A 706 -43.41 -1.25 -5.40
C GLU A 706 -43.90 -2.71 -5.50
N GLU A 707 -44.08 -3.37 -4.36
CA GLU A 707 -44.73 -4.68 -4.26
C GLU A 707 -46.16 -4.57 -4.84
N GLY A 708 -46.26 -4.84 -6.15
CA GLY A 708 -47.46 -4.61 -6.95
C GLY A 708 -47.16 -3.83 -8.23
N ASP A 709 -46.51 -4.49 -9.20
CA ASP A 709 -46.42 -4.21 -10.64
C ASP A 709 -47.04 -2.90 -11.20
N LYS A 710 -46.60 -1.73 -10.74
CA LYS A 710 -46.85 -0.45 -11.42
C LYS A 710 -45.57 0.10 -12.01
N LEU A 711 -45.23 -0.42 -13.19
CA LEU A 711 -44.15 0.12 -14.02
C LEU A 711 -44.61 1.47 -14.59
N THR A 712 -44.12 2.58 -14.02
CA THR A 712 -44.30 3.91 -14.62
C THR A 712 -43.45 3.99 -15.89
N TYR A 713 -44.06 4.21 -17.04
CA TYR A 713 -43.32 4.39 -18.30
C TYR A 713 -42.85 5.84 -18.42
N SER A 714 -41.54 6.07 -18.61
CA SER A 714 -41.02 7.40 -18.96
C SER A 714 -41.54 7.81 -20.34
N LYS A 715 -41.90 9.08 -20.49
CA LYS A 715 -42.33 9.71 -21.75
C LYS A 715 -41.22 9.73 -22.81
N TYR A 716 -39.96 9.71 -22.38
CA TYR A 716 -38.80 9.86 -23.26
C TYR A 716 -37.99 8.56 -23.33
N GLY A 717 -37.39 8.31 -24.49
CA GLY A 717 -36.33 7.33 -24.64
C GLY A 717 -35.07 7.74 -23.87
N ARG A 718 -34.08 6.84 -23.80
CA ARG A 718 -32.82 7.14 -23.12
C ARG A 718 -32.01 8.11 -23.97
N PHE A 719 -31.61 9.25 -23.40
CA PHE A 719 -30.97 10.33 -24.16
C PHE A 719 -29.76 9.85 -24.98
N CYS A 720 -28.87 9.05 -24.38
CA CYS A 720 -27.66 8.54 -25.05
C CYS A 720 -27.94 7.65 -26.28
N HIS A 721 -29.14 7.05 -26.39
CA HIS A 721 -29.59 6.33 -27.57
C HIS A 721 -30.27 7.27 -28.56
N GLU A 722 -31.18 8.12 -28.09
CA GLU A 722 -31.98 9.02 -28.94
C GLU A 722 -31.11 10.06 -29.68
N VAL A 723 -30.10 10.61 -29.00
CA VAL A 723 -29.18 11.61 -29.59
C VAL A 723 -28.34 11.04 -30.74
N LYS A 724 -28.22 9.71 -30.87
CA LYS A 724 -27.52 9.06 -31.99
C LYS A 724 -28.35 9.00 -33.26
N ILE A 725 -29.69 9.03 -33.14
CA ILE A 725 -30.65 8.91 -34.24
C ILE A 725 -30.77 10.23 -35.03
N ASN A 726 -30.31 11.35 -34.46
CA ASN A 726 -30.15 12.65 -35.14
C ASN A 726 -31.46 13.21 -35.73
N TYR A 727 -32.52 13.26 -34.92
CA TYR A 727 -33.84 13.79 -35.28
C TYR A 727 -34.27 14.96 -34.35
N SER A 728 -35.33 15.68 -34.71
CA SER A 728 -35.87 16.79 -33.90
C SER A 728 -36.54 16.28 -32.61
N PRO A 729 -36.30 16.88 -31.42
CA PRO A 729 -35.63 18.17 -31.20
C PRO A 729 -34.12 18.07 -30.89
N TYR A 730 -33.52 16.86 -30.90
CA TYR A 730 -32.13 16.66 -30.50
C TYR A 730 -31.14 17.45 -31.37
N VAL A 731 -31.36 17.50 -32.69
CA VAL A 731 -30.49 18.23 -33.63
C VAL A 731 -30.48 19.74 -33.42
N ASN A 732 -31.55 20.30 -32.81
CA ASN A 732 -31.63 21.73 -32.51
C ASN A 732 -30.66 22.09 -31.38
N TYR A 733 -30.48 21.18 -30.42
CA TYR A 733 -29.64 21.38 -29.24
C TYR A 733 -28.20 20.85 -29.41
N PHE A 734 -28.03 19.77 -30.18
CA PHE A 734 -26.77 19.03 -30.27
C PHE A 734 -26.41 18.73 -31.72
N THR A 735 -25.16 19.02 -32.09
CA THR A 735 -24.63 18.67 -33.42
C THR A 735 -23.46 17.71 -33.27
N ARG A 736 -23.57 16.51 -33.83
CA ARG A 736 -22.47 15.52 -33.79
C ARG A 736 -21.29 16.02 -34.62
N VAL A 737 -20.11 16.08 -34.00
CA VAL A 737 -18.88 16.61 -34.63
C VAL A 737 -17.78 15.56 -34.77
N TYR A 738 -17.83 14.50 -33.96
CA TYR A 738 -16.89 13.38 -34.03
C TYR A 738 -17.56 12.11 -33.50
N TRP A 739 -17.16 10.96 -34.03
CA TRP A 739 -17.55 9.66 -33.50
C TRP A 739 -16.50 8.61 -33.86
N ASN A 740 -16.31 7.65 -32.96
CA ASN A 740 -15.63 6.39 -33.25
C ASN A 740 -16.41 5.24 -32.59
N ARG A 741 -15.78 4.07 -32.44
CA ARG A 741 -16.46 2.89 -31.89
C ARG A 741 -16.90 3.09 -30.43
N SER A 742 -16.13 3.82 -29.64
CA SER A 742 -16.35 3.95 -28.19
C SER A 742 -16.97 5.29 -27.78
N TYR A 743 -16.74 6.36 -28.55
CA TYR A 743 -17.08 7.73 -28.17
C TYR A 743 -17.87 8.46 -29.26
N PHE A 744 -18.88 9.21 -28.83
CA PHE A 744 -19.64 10.13 -29.68
C PHE A 744 -19.55 11.55 -29.11
N VAL A 745 -19.06 12.50 -29.90
CA VAL A 745 -18.87 13.89 -29.46
C VAL A 745 -19.88 14.79 -30.15
N TYR A 746 -20.59 15.57 -29.34
CA TYR A 746 -21.61 16.50 -29.75
C TYR A 746 -21.23 17.92 -29.33
N LYS A 747 -21.30 18.86 -30.26
CA LYS A 747 -21.27 20.29 -29.95
C LYS A 747 -22.63 20.70 -29.37
N VAL A 748 -22.60 21.43 -28.26
CA VAL A 748 -23.78 22.04 -27.65
C VAL A 748 -24.06 23.36 -28.37
N ASN A 749 -25.21 23.45 -29.02
CA ASN A 749 -25.54 24.60 -29.88
C ASN A 749 -25.86 25.83 -29.04
N THR A 750 -25.20 26.96 -29.31
CA THR A 750 -25.46 28.22 -28.60
C THR A 750 -26.72 28.94 -29.07
N VAL A 751 -27.17 28.64 -30.30
CA VAL A 751 -28.39 29.18 -30.90
C VAL A 751 -29.29 28.00 -31.24
N ILE A 752 -30.48 27.97 -30.65
CA ILE A 752 -31.48 26.93 -30.91
C ILE A 752 -32.27 27.36 -32.14
N SER A 753 -32.05 26.70 -33.27
CA SER A 753 -32.91 26.88 -34.44
C SER A 753 -34.08 25.90 -34.35
N PHE A 754 -35.28 26.41 -34.11
CA PHE A 754 -36.49 25.62 -34.31
C PHE A 754 -36.79 25.62 -35.82
N GLN A 755 -36.38 24.58 -36.53
CA GLN A 755 -36.97 24.32 -37.84
C GLN A 755 -38.40 23.84 -37.59
N SER A 756 -39.35 24.71 -37.94
CA SER A 756 -40.80 24.46 -37.89
C SER A 756 -41.23 23.41 -38.89
#